data_AF-A0A2Y9PNX0-F1
#
_entry.id   AF-A0A2Y9PNX0-F1
#
_cell.length_a   1.000
_cell.length_b   1.000
_cell.length_c   1.000
_cell.angle_alpha   90.00
_cell.angle_beta   90.00
_cell.angle_gamma   90.00
#
_symmetry.space_group_name_H-M   'P 1'
#
loop_
_entity.id
_entity.type
_entity.pdbx_description
1 polymer ?
#
loop_
_entity_poly.entity_id
_entity_poly.type
_entity_poly.pdbx_seq_one_letter_code
_entity_poly.pdbx_strand_id
1 'polypeptide(L)'
;MEEFRRTYSRLCKESGAEPQETVLQQMHQLPQGRLDLATQSLTVDTCRALGKLLQKEALLTELVLSDCMLSEEGAVLLLQGLCVNTIVRFLDLKGNNLRASGAEALAKLLRQNKSIQSLTLEWNSLGTWEEAFAAFCGALAANGALRQLDLRNNQISHKGAEELALALKSNTSLQQLGSTSVPGWASPPTPAPCFPSGNTRFPSRPALESHRPPGGPRPGKLSPQQQNPVEAGAGWEQHPRRHPQSRGASHGSQPGPADRLPGKPGPRPRAQQGGAAPPGREVQTVSGPDGDDRQTERRDGQDQQGVGSTRGAASGSPEREAFHHQRSQGQPFPPCRLQMAEAALALSEQKAQDLGELLATAEQEQRSLAQRQAKEHRLEQQEAAERESKLLRDLSAANEKNLLLQNQVDELERKVKSQQDQLFLTRQELTNTAAELKMRAVQAEERLELEKKRSRQSLEDAEHLRFKEVEHMTRHLEESERAMQERVQRLEAVRLSLEEELSRAKAAALSERSQAEEELIKAKNQVRLEEQRLAHLEEKLRLLAQARDEAQSACLQQKQVVADAQARASQLGRQVEGLRRRLEELQQELSNKDQEKAAEVTRVRLELQEQNGRLQAELTAQEALKEKAAALERQLKVIASDHREALLDRESENASLREKLRLKQAEIARIRDEEAQRASFLQNAVLAYVQGSPLRTLSPQK
;
A
#
# COMPACT_ATOMS: atom_id res chain seq x y z
N MET A 1 32.35 -52.02 11.70
CA MET A 1 33.46 -51.25 12.33
C MET A 1 34.80 -51.61 11.72
N GLU A 2 35.43 -52.76 12.04
CA GLU A 2 36.72 -53.12 11.43
C GLU A 2 36.71 -53.17 9.89
N GLU A 3 35.63 -53.68 9.30
CA GLU A 3 35.50 -53.78 7.84
C GLU A 3 35.57 -52.40 7.14
N PHE A 4 34.92 -51.38 7.71
CA PHE A 4 35.01 -49.98 7.26
C PHE A 4 36.48 -49.51 7.19
N ARG A 5 37.24 -49.73 8.27
CA ARG A 5 38.68 -49.42 8.35
C ARG A 5 39.49 -50.22 7.33
N ARG A 6 39.24 -51.53 7.19
CA ARG A 6 39.92 -52.41 6.22
C ARG A 6 39.64 -51.99 4.77
N THR A 7 38.42 -51.56 4.46
CA THR A 7 38.03 -51.06 3.13
C THR A 7 38.71 -49.72 2.82
N TYR A 8 38.72 -48.76 3.75
CA TYR A 8 39.46 -47.50 3.57
C TYR A 8 40.98 -47.71 3.41
N SER A 9 41.62 -48.51 4.28
CA SER A 9 43.05 -48.85 4.13
C SER A 9 43.37 -49.58 2.81
N ARG A 10 42.41 -50.28 2.20
CA ARG A 10 42.55 -50.87 0.86
C ARG A 10 42.42 -49.79 -0.22
N LEU A 11 41.39 -48.94 -0.14
CA LEU A 11 41.13 -47.86 -1.09
C LEU A 11 42.28 -46.83 -1.16
N CYS A 12 42.89 -46.48 -0.02
CA CYS A 12 44.07 -45.62 0.00
C CYS A 12 45.26 -46.25 -0.75
N LYS A 13 45.51 -47.56 -0.55
CA LYS A 13 46.55 -48.31 -1.27
C LYS A 13 46.24 -48.42 -2.77
N GLU A 14 44.98 -48.61 -3.14
CA GLU A 14 44.52 -48.58 -4.54
C GLU A 14 44.69 -47.19 -5.20
N SER A 15 44.72 -46.10 -4.42
CA SER A 15 45.06 -44.75 -4.89
C SER A 15 46.53 -44.36 -4.69
N GLY A 16 47.40 -45.30 -4.27
CA GLY A 16 48.83 -45.04 -4.08
C GLY A 16 49.18 -44.15 -2.87
N ALA A 17 48.27 -44.00 -1.90
CA ALA A 17 48.43 -43.13 -0.74
C ALA A 17 48.44 -43.90 0.57
N GLU A 18 49.16 -43.38 1.57
CA GLU A 18 49.12 -43.93 2.94
C GLU A 18 47.83 -43.47 3.65
N PRO A 19 47.08 -44.37 4.30
CA PRO A 19 45.83 -44.02 4.99
C PRO A 19 46.13 -43.21 6.25
N GLN A 20 45.72 -41.93 6.28
CA GLN A 20 45.94 -41.02 7.41
C GLN A 20 45.45 -41.62 8.74
N GLU A 21 46.33 -41.67 9.74
CA GLU A 21 46.05 -42.37 11.00
C GLU A 21 44.96 -41.70 11.85
N THR A 22 44.81 -40.38 11.76
CA THR A 22 43.71 -39.64 12.40
C THR A 22 42.33 -40.09 11.89
N VAL A 23 42.22 -40.34 10.58
CA VAL A 23 41.01 -40.91 9.97
C VAL A 23 40.80 -42.35 10.46
N LEU A 24 41.85 -43.18 10.49
CA LEU A 24 41.78 -44.55 11.02
C LEU A 24 41.37 -44.62 12.50
N GLN A 25 41.74 -43.64 13.31
CA GLN A 25 41.35 -43.51 14.72
C GLN A 25 39.87 -43.12 14.86
N GLN A 26 39.39 -42.12 14.11
CA GLN A 26 37.96 -41.74 14.13
C GLN A 26 37.05 -42.87 13.61
N MET A 27 37.49 -43.58 12.56
CA MET A 27 36.81 -44.79 12.04
C MET A 27 36.73 -45.95 13.05
N HIS A 28 37.57 -45.95 14.10
CA HIS A 28 37.50 -46.93 15.18
C HIS A 28 36.45 -46.58 16.24
N GLN A 29 36.17 -45.29 16.45
CA GLN A 29 35.32 -44.79 17.55
C GLN A 29 33.90 -44.35 17.15
N LEU A 30 33.57 -44.31 15.84
CA LEU A 30 32.26 -43.93 15.24
C LEU A 30 31.03 -44.14 16.17
N PRO A 31 30.57 -43.08 16.87
CA PRO A 31 29.36 -43.16 17.65
C PRO A 31 28.16 -43.06 16.69
N GLN A 32 27.30 -44.07 16.68
CA GLN A 32 25.97 -44.03 16.06
C GLN A 32 25.93 -43.64 14.55
N GLY A 33 27.03 -43.82 13.81
CA GLY A 33 27.10 -43.52 12.37
C GLY A 33 27.58 -42.11 12.01
N ARG A 34 28.17 -41.38 12.97
CA ARG A 34 28.81 -40.07 12.76
C ARG A 34 30.31 -40.21 12.55
N LEU A 35 30.83 -39.72 11.42
CA LEU A 35 32.27 -39.56 11.15
C LEU A 35 32.64 -38.09 11.25
N ASP A 36 33.42 -37.75 12.26
CA ASP A 36 33.92 -36.40 12.51
C ASP A 36 35.41 -36.33 12.20
N LEU A 37 35.76 -35.52 11.19
CA LEU A 37 37.13 -35.26 10.78
C LEU A 37 37.47 -33.76 10.88
N ALA A 38 36.65 -32.96 11.58
CA ALA A 38 36.82 -31.51 11.64
C ALA A 38 38.24 -31.09 12.05
N THR A 39 38.73 -30.01 11.43
CA THR A 39 40.09 -29.45 11.56
C THR A 39 41.25 -30.35 11.10
N GLN A 40 40.97 -31.54 10.53
CA GLN A 40 42.02 -32.39 9.94
C GLN A 40 42.30 -32.01 8.49
N SER A 41 43.59 -31.82 8.13
CA SER A 41 44.01 -31.55 6.75
C SER A 41 43.96 -32.82 5.90
N LEU A 42 42.97 -32.90 5.00
CA LEU A 42 42.73 -34.09 4.17
C LEU A 42 43.38 -33.94 2.79
N THR A 43 44.23 -34.91 2.41
CA THR A 43 44.89 -34.93 1.10
C THR A 43 43.92 -35.28 -0.03
N VAL A 44 44.27 -34.94 -1.28
CA VAL A 44 43.44 -35.26 -2.46
C VAL A 44 43.10 -36.74 -2.52
N ASP A 45 44.08 -37.62 -2.27
CA ASP A 45 43.89 -39.07 -2.35
C ASP A 45 43.21 -39.66 -1.12
N THR A 46 43.30 -38.99 0.05
CA THR A 46 42.40 -39.26 1.18
C THR A 46 40.95 -38.95 0.78
N CYS A 47 40.70 -37.81 0.15
CA CYS A 47 39.37 -37.45 -0.35
C CYS A 47 38.88 -38.40 -1.46
N ARG A 48 39.78 -38.89 -2.31
CA ARG A 48 39.53 -39.90 -3.35
C ARG A 48 39.13 -41.25 -2.74
N ALA A 49 39.85 -41.70 -1.70
CA ALA A 49 39.55 -42.92 -0.97
C ALA A 49 38.25 -42.80 -0.16
N LEU A 50 38.03 -41.68 0.55
CA LEU A 50 36.77 -41.38 1.24
C LEU A 50 35.59 -41.30 0.27
N GLY A 51 35.73 -40.65 -0.89
CA GLY A 51 34.70 -40.60 -1.92
C GLY A 51 34.29 -42.00 -2.42
N LYS A 52 35.27 -42.86 -2.74
CA LYS A 52 35.02 -44.27 -3.11
C LYS A 52 34.39 -45.10 -1.98
N LEU A 53 34.78 -44.84 -0.73
CA LEU A 53 34.25 -45.49 0.46
C LEU A 53 32.77 -45.12 0.66
N LEU A 54 32.46 -43.83 0.67
CA LEU A 54 31.12 -43.27 0.89
C LEU A 54 30.09 -43.79 -0.12
N GLN A 55 30.48 -44.12 -1.37
CA GLN A 55 29.56 -44.72 -2.36
C GLN A 55 28.92 -46.04 -1.91
N LYS A 56 29.59 -46.83 -1.06
CA LYS A 56 29.19 -48.19 -0.71
C LYS A 56 28.72 -48.38 0.73
N GLU A 57 28.90 -47.36 1.57
CA GLU A 57 28.87 -47.55 3.02
C GLU A 57 27.51 -47.22 3.64
N ALA A 58 26.93 -48.26 4.24
CA ALA A 58 25.54 -48.29 4.71
C ALA A 58 25.37 -47.83 6.17
N LEU A 59 26.46 -47.51 6.87
CA LEU A 59 26.48 -47.21 8.30
C LEU A 59 26.66 -45.72 8.63
N LEU A 60 26.92 -44.87 7.63
CA LEU A 60 27.23 -43.45 7.86
C LEU A 60 26.01 -42.56 7.60
N THR A 61 25.51 -41.92 8.65
CA THR A 61 24.37 -40.99 8.63
C THR A 61 24.81 -39.52 8.70
N GLU A 62 25.96 -39.25 9.32
CA GLU A 62 26.52 -37.90 9.49
C GLU A 62 28.00 -37.86 9.09
N LEU A 63 28.36 -36.86 8.30
CA LEU A 63 29.73 -36.60 7.86
C LEU A 63 30.10 -35.15 8.14
N VAL A 64 31.12 -34.95 8.98
CA VAL A 64 31.57 -33.62 9.43
C VAL A 64 33.02 -33.41 8.99
N LEU A 65 33.19 -32.44 8.10
CA LEU A 65 34.45 -32.09 7.42
C LEU A 65 34.76 -30.58 7.59
N SER A 66 34.35 -30.00 8.72
CA SER A 66 34.50 -28.57 9.01
C SER A 66 35.99 -28.19 9.08
N ASP A 67 36.39 -27.11 8.41
CA ASP A 67 37.74 -26.54 8.46
C ASP A 67 38.85 -27.55 8.05
N CYS A 68 38.54 -28.51 7.19
CA CYS A 68 39.44 -29.58 6.73
C CYS A 68 40.42 -29.19 5.60
N MET A 69 40.40 -27.91 5.17
CA MET A 69 41.24 -27.37 4.09
C MET A 69 41.15 -28.17 2.77
N LEU A 70 39.95 -28.70 2.45
CA LEU A 70 39.72 -29.50 1.24
C LEU A 70 40.16 -28.74 -0.02
N SER A 71 41.04 -29.36 -0.82
CA SER A 71 41.36 -28.83 -2.14
C SER A 71 40.15 -28.94 -3.08
N GLU A 72 40.11 -28.11 -4.13
CA GLU A 72 39.00 -28.12 -5.10
C GLU A 72 38.82 -29.51 -5.76
N GLU A 73 39.90 -30.22 -6.12
CA GLU A 73 39.80 -31.61 -6.62
C GLU A 73 39.30 -32.57 -5.53
N GLY A 74 39.83 -32.47 -4.31
CA GLY A 74 39.45 -33.34 -3.18
C GLY A 74 37.97 -33.22 -2.83
N ALA A 75 37.46 -31.99 -2.76
CA ALA A 75 36.05 -31.70 -2.54
C ALA A 75 35.17 -32.27 -3.66
N VAL A 76 35.54 -32.08 -4.94
CA VAL A 76 34.82 -32.62 -6.09
C VAL A 76 34.73 -34.15 -6.03
N LEU A 77 35.84 -34.84 -5.70
CA LEU A 77 35.89 -36.30 -5.59
C LEU A 77 35.03 -36.84 -4.43
N LEU A 78 35.04 -36.16 -3.29
CA LEU A 78 34.26 -36.54 -2.11
C LEU A 78 32.75 -36.33 -2.36
N LEU A 79 32.39 -35.19 -2.97
CA LEU A 79 31.01 -34.88 -3.36
C LEU A 79 30.47 -35.85 -4.43
N GLN A 80 31.29 -36.25 -5.41
CA GLN A 80 30.94 -37.31 -6.37
C GLN A 80 30.67 -38.66 -5.69
N GLY A 81 31.36 -38.96 -4.58
CA GLY A 81 31.07 -40.14 -3.76
C GLY A 81 29.68 -40.09 -3.12
N LEU A 82 29.32 -38.92 -2.59
CA LEU A 82 28.03 -38.68 -1.93
C LEU A 82 26.84 -38.59 -2.90
N CYS A 83 27.06 -38.35 -4.19
CA CYS A 83 26.00 -38.40 -5.21
C CYS A 83 25.27 -39.75 -5.27
N VAL A 84 25.97 -40.85 -4.99
CA VAL A 84 25.45 -42.23 -5.06
C VAL A 84 25.02 -42.74 -3.68
N ASN A 85 25.56 -42.19 -2.59
CA ASN A 85 25.17 -42.57 -1.24
C ASN A 85 23.71 -42.16 -0.95
N THR A 86 22.95 -43.03 -0.27
CA THR A 86 21.53 -42.82 0.07
C THR A 86 21.24 -42.82 1.58
N ILE A 87 22.29 -42.80 2.41
CA ILE A 87 22.22 -42.99 3.87
C ILE A 87 22.64 -41.72 4.64
N VAL A 88 23.63 -40.97 4.14
CA VAL A 88 24.08 -39.71 4.73
C VAL A 88 22.94 -38.69 4.66
N ARG A 89 22.59 -38.13 5.83
CA ARG A 89 21.54 -37.13 6.03
C ARG A 89 22.09 -35.76 6.43
N PHE A 90 23.23 -35.74 7.11
CA PHE A 90 23.89 -34.52 7.59
C PHE A 90 25.28 -34.43 6.99
N LEU A 91 25.58 -33.30 6.34
CA LEU A 91 26.87 -33.01 5.72
C LEU A 91 27.33 -31.62 6.14
N ASP A 92 28.44 -31.54 6.88
CA ASP A 92 29.11 -30.28 7.18
C ASP A 92 30.39 -30.14 6.36
N LEU A 93 30.45 -29.08 5.55
CA LEU A 93 31.57 -28.67 4.71
C LEU A 93 31.99 -27.22 4.99
N LYS A 94 31.69 -26.71 6.20
CA LYS A 94 32.11 -25.38 6.69
C LYS A 94 33.62 -25.15 6.51
N GLY A 95 34.02 -23.92 6.18
CA GLY A 95 35.42 -23.49 6.23
C GLY A 95 36.35 -24.07 5.16
N ASN A 96 35.83 -24.79 4.17
CA ASN A 96 36.63 -25.47 3.14
C ASN A 96 36.97 -24.62 1.92
N ASN A 97 36.64 -23.31 1.92
CA ASN A 97 36.92 -22.38 0.82
C ASN A 97 36.47 -22.88 -0.57
N LEU A 98 35.34 -23.61 -0.63
CA LEU A 98 34.78 -24.15 -1.86
C LEU A 98 34.46 -23.01 -2.85
N ARG A 99 34.97 -23.10 -4.08
CA ARG A 99 34.77 -22.13 -5.17
C ARG A 99 33.85 -22.68 -6.26
N ALA A 100 33.94 -22.17 -7.50
CA ALA A 100 33.12 -22.59 -8.65
C ALA A 100 33.04 -24.12 -8.85
N SER A 101 34.17 -24.81 -8.82
CA SER A 101 34.27 -26.27 -8.93
C SER A 101 33.49 -27.02 -7.83
N GLY A 102 33.58 -26.53 -6.59
CA GLY A 102 32.83 -27.02 -5.45
C GLY A 102 31.33 -26.71 -5.56
N ALA A 103 30.96 -25.51 -6.01
CA ALA A 103 29.57 -25.12 -6.28
C ALA A 103 28.93 -26.02 -7.35
N GLU A 104 29.64 -26.31 -8.44
CA GLU A 104 29.22 -27.28 -9.46
C GLU A 104 29.04 -28.70 -8.90
N ALA A 105 29.98 -29.17 -8.06
CA ALA A 105 29.91 -30.50 -7.47
C ALA A 105 28.74 -30.61 -6.47
N LEU A 106 28.49 -29.57 -5.68
CA LEU A 106 27.29 -29.43 -4.84
C LEU A 106 26.02 -29.38 -5.70
N ALA A 107 26.05 -28.70 -6.86
CA ALA A 107 24.94 -28.65 -7.80
C ALA A 107 24.67 -30.00 -8.51
N LYS A 108 25.68 -30.88 -8.61
CA LYS A 108 25.54 -32.27 -9.07
C LYS A 108 24.98 -33.14 -7.93
N LEU A 109 25.50 -32.98 -6.72
CA LEU A 109 25.03 -33.64 -5.50
C LEU A 109 23.54 -33.38 -5.23
N LEU A 110 23.09 -32.13 -5.14
CA LEU A 110 21.68 -31.79 -4.84
C LEU A 110 20.71 -32.28 -5.93
N ARG A 111 21.16 -32.41 -7.18
CA ARG A 111 20.35 -32.98 -8.26
C ARG A 111 20.18 -34.50 -8.11
N GLN A 112 21.24 -35.22 -7.78
CA GLN A 112 21.26 -36.69 -7.75
C GLN A 112 20.88 -37.27 -6.37
N ASN A 113 21.52 -36.82 -5.29
CA ASN A 113 21.26 -37.28 -3.94
C ASN A 113 19.91 -36.76 -3.41
N LYS A 114 19.13 -37.65 -2.78
CA LYS A 114 17.84 -37.36 -2.10
C LYS A 114 17.81 -37.87 -0.65
N SER A 115 18.97 -38.12 -0.03
CA SER A 115 19.10 -38.54 1.37
C SER A 115 19.53 -37.39 2.30
N ILE A 116 20.31 -36.44 1.79
CA ILE A 116 20.83 -35.30 2.57
C ILE A 116 19.68 -34.35 2.91
N GLN A 117 19.46 -34.16 4.21
CA GLN A 117 18.42 -33.30 4.79
C GLN A 117 19.00 -32.02 5.39
N SER A 118 20.27 -32.03 5.79
CA SER A 118 20.97 -30.89 6.38
C SER A 118 22.35 -30.71 5.74
N LEU A 119 22.64 -29.50 5.26
CA LEU A 119 23.86 -29.15 4.55
C LEU A 119 24.43 -27.83 5.07
N THR A 120 25.59 -27.89 5.73
CA THR A 120 26.30 -26.72 6.25
C THR A 120 27.43 -26.35 5.28
N LEU A 121 27.40 -25.11 4.77
CA LEU A 121 28.38 -24.56 3.84
C LEU A 121 28.95 -23.22 4.35
N GLU A 122 28.83 -22.90 5.65
CA GLU A 122 29.34 -21.66 6.24
C GLU A 122 30.83 -21.41 5.89
N TRP A 123 31.25 -20.17 5.65
CA TRP A 123 32.66 -19.82 5.33
C TRP A 123 33.23 -20.56 4.10
N ASN A 124 32.54 -20.41 2.97
CA ASN A 124 33.01 -20.86 1.66
C ASN A 124 33.00 -19.69 0.65
N SER A 125 33.38 -19.95 -0.60
CA SER A 125 33.53 -18.93 -1.66
C SER A 125 32.60 -19.23 -2.85
N LEU A 126 31.42 -19.81 -2.57
CA LEU A 126 30.49 -20.29 -3.59
C LEU A 126 29.85 -19.14 -4.39
N GLY A 127 29.53 -18.04 -3.71
CA GLY A 127 28.81 -16.89 -4.27
C GLY A 127 29.66 -15.94 -5.13
N THR A 128 31.00 -16.09 -5.09
CA THR A 128 31.96 -15.30 -5.88
C THR A 128 31.85 -15.57 -7.39
N TRP A 129 31.28 -16.71 -7.79
CA TRP A 129 31.22 -17.18 -9.18
C TRP A 129 29.78 -17.35 -9.64
N GLU A 130 29.22 -16.32 -10.26
CA GLU A 130 27.77 -16.19 -10.49
C GLU A 130 27.16 -17.38 -11.26
N GLU A 131 27.81 -17.86 -12.32
CA GLU A 131 27.33 -19.01 -13.13
C GLU A 131 27.29 -20.32 -12.33
N ALA A 132 28.34 -20.59 -11.54
CA ALA A 132 28.42 -21.80 -10.72
C ALA A 132 27.46 -21.74 -9.52
N PHE A 133 27.22 -20.54 -8.98
CA PHE A 133 26.21 -20.33 -7.94
C PHE A 133 24.77 -20.43 -8.48
N ALA A 134 24.51 -19.93 -9.70
CA ALA A 134 23.24 -20.14 -10.38
C ALA A 134 22.98 -21.62 -10.67
N ALA A 135 24.00 -22.38 -11.09
CA ALA A 135 23.91 -23.82 -11.26
C ALA A 135 23.58 -24.55 -9.94
N PHE A 136 24.13 -24.09 -8.81
CA PHE A 136 23.76 -24.56 -7.46
C PHE A 136 22.32 -24.18 -7.08
N CYS A 137 21.88 -22.95 -7.36
CA CYS A 137 20.50 -22.50 -7.10
C CYS A 137 19.47 -23.30 -7.91
N GLY A 138 19.72 -23.52 -9.21
CA GLY A 138 18.87 -24.38 -10.04
C GLY A 138 18.84 -25.85 -9.58
N ALA A 139 19.93 -26.35 -8.98
CA ALA A 139 19.94 -27.68 -8.36
C ALA A 139 19.19 -27.73 -7.02
N LEU A 140 19.26 -26.66 -6.22
CA LEU A 140 18.49 -26.50 -4.99
C LEU A 140 16.98 -26.42 -5.28
N ALA A 141 16.57 -25.67 -6.30
CA ALA A 141 15.18 -25.59 -6.76
C ALA A 141 14.58 -26.98 -7.06
N ALA A 142 15.40 -27.89 -7.63
CA ALA A 142 15.01 -29.25 -8.00
C ALA A 142 15.26 -30.31 -6.89
N ASN A 143 15.64 -29.92 -5.68
CA ASN A 143 15.89 -30.86 -4.58
C ASN A 143 14.81 -30.84 -3.49
N GLY A 144 13.86 -31.78 -3.56
CA GLY A 144 12.81 -32.00 -2.57
C GLY A 144 13.21 -32.78 -1.29
N ALA A 145 14.50 -33.07 -1.07
CA ALA A 145 14.97 -33.78 0.12
C ALA A 145 15.60 -32.87 1.19
N LEU A 146 16.24 -31.77 0.78
CA LEU A 146 16.96 -30.88 1.68
C LEU A 146 15.98 -30.05 2.53
N ARG A 147 16.22 -29.97 3.84
CA ARG A 147 15.39 -29.25 4.83
C ARG A 147 16.13 -28.11 5.52
N GLN A 148 17.42 -28.27 5.80
CA GLN A 148 18.27 -27.26 6.41
C GLN A 148 19.44 -26.95 5.47
N LEU A 149 19.72 -25.67 5.25
CA LEU A 149 20.83 -25.20 4.43
C LEU A 149 21.48 -23.98 5.10
N ASP A 150 22.78 -24.02 5.34
CA ASP A 150 23.53 -22.85 5.82
C ASP A 150 24.49 -22.32 4.76
N LEU A 151 24.20 -21.11 4.27
CA LEU A 151 25.00 -20.36 3.29
C LEU A 151 25.60 -19.08 3.88
N ARG A 152 25.64 -18.91 5.20
CA ARG A 152 26.27 -17.73 5.82
C ARG A 152 27.75 -17.61 5.38
N ASN A 153 28.24 -16.38 5.23
CA ASN A 153 29.62 -16.09 4.85
C ASN A 153 30.09 -16.77 3.53
N ASN A 154 29.23 -16.77 2.50
CA ASN A 154 29.52 -17.37 1.17
C ASN A 154 29.85 -16.38 0.03
N GLN A 155 30.03 -15.09 0.33
CA GLN A 155 30.32 -14.03 -0.67
C GLN A 155 29.27 -13.94 -1.80
N ILE A 156 27.99 -14.14 -1.48
CA ILE A 156 26.88 -14.15 -2.44
C ILE A 156 26.67 -12.74 -3.03
N SER A 157 26.79 -12.60 -4.36
CA SER A 157 26.53 -11.34 -5.07
C SER A 157 25.03 -10.96 -5.06
N HIS A 158 24.70 -9.72 -5.44
CA HIS A 158 23.29 -9.32 -5.59
C HIS A 158 22.51 -10.19 -6.59
N LYS A 159 23.13 -10.62 -7.70
CA LYS A 159 22.50 -11.58 -8.64
C LYS A 159 22.40 -12.98 -8.03
N GLY A 160 23.43 -13.41 -7.30
CA GLY A 160 23.39 -14.68 -6.56
C GLY A 160 22.23 -14.73 -5.55
N ALA A 161 21.91 -13.60 -4.91
CA ALA A 161 20.76 -13.49 -4.02
C ALA A 161 19.42 -13.54 -4.77
N GLU A 162 19.34 -13.01 -5.99
CA GLU A 162 18.17 -13.11 -6.87
C GLU A 162 17.93 -14.55 -7.35
N GLU A 163 18.97 -15.23 -7.86
CA GLU A 163 18.93 -16.66 -8.23
C GLU A 163 18.55 -17.56 -7.03
N LEU A 164 19.09 -17.27 -5.85
CA LEU A 164 18.73 -17.97 -4.61
C LEU A 164 17.25 -17.72 -4.25
N ALA A 165 16.73 -16.50 -4.41
CA ALA A 165 15.32 -16.21 -4.17
C ALA A 165 14.38 -16.93 -5.16
N LEU A 166 14.76 -17.04 -6.43
CA LEU A 166 14.04 -17.82 -7.45
C LEU A 166 14.04 -19.32 -7.13
N ALA A 167 15.18 -19.85 -6.66
CA ALA A 167 15.29 -21.24 -6.21
C ALA A 167 14.45 -21.53 -4.96
N LEU A 168 14.50 -20.65 -3.96
CA LEU A 168 13.72 -20.77 -2.72
C LEU A 168 12.21 -20.65 -2.97
N LYS A 169 11.78 -19.81 -3.93
CA LYS A 169 10.38 -19.71 -4.36
C LYS A 169 9.86 -20.99 -5.03
N SER A 170 10.77 -21.80 -5.58
CA SER A 170 10.45 -23.04 -6.31
C SER A 170 10.59 -24.29 -5.44
N ASN A 171 11.45 -24.26 -4.42
CA ASN A 171 11.68 -25.38 -3.50
C ASN A 171 10.58 -25.45 -2.43
N THR A 172 10.03 -26.65 -2.19
CA THR A 172 8.97 -26.90 -1.21
C THR A 172 9.39 -27.77 -0.01
N SER A 173 10.65 -28.20 0.06
CA SER A 173 11.17 -29.05 1.15
C SER A 173 12.04 -28.30 2.16
N LEU A 174 12.64 -27.17 1.77
CA LEU A 174 13.53 -26.40 2.62
C LEU A 174 12.74 -25.66 3.72
N GLN A 175 13.11 -25.92 4.97
CA GLN A 175 12.45 -25.41 6.17
C GLN A 175 13.29 -24.36 6.91
N GLN A 176 14.61 -24.40 6.76
CA GLN A 176 15.54 -23.50 7.43
C GLN A 176 16.68 -23.08 6.50
N LEU A 177 16.95 -21.78 6.45
CA LEU A 177 18.06 -21.17 5.73
C LEU A 177 18.89 -20.30 6.68
N GLY A 178 20.19 -20.57 6.80
CA GLY A 178 21.14 -19.71 7.50
C GLY A 178 21.01 -19.65 9.04
N SER A 179 20.51 -20.70 9.69
CA SER A 179 20.47 -20.78 11.16
C SER A 179 21.05 -22.10 11.67
N THR A 180 22.11 -22.01 12.48
CA THR A 180 22.72 -23.18 13.15
C THR A 180 21.92 -23.61 14.37
N SER A 181 20.84 -24.34 14.13
CA SER A 181 20.33 -25.32 15.09
C SER A 181 20.62 -26.73 14.57
N VAL A 182 21.76 -27.30 14.99
CA VAL A 182 21.98 -28.75 14.91
C VAL A 182 20.84 -29.42 15.70
N PRO A 183 20.03 -30.30 15.10
CA PRO A 183 18.79 -30.79 15.72
C PRO A 183 19.10 -31.83 16.80
N GLY A 184 19.50 -31.39 18.00
CA GLY A 184 20.11 -32.29 18.99
C GLY A 184 20.08 -31.91 20.48
N TRP A 185 19.46 -30.81 20.90
CA TRP A 185 19.07 -30.61 22.33
C TRP A 185 18.01 -29.53 22.52
N ALA A 186 17.33 -29.55 23.67
CA ALA A 186 16.38 -28.53 24.09
C ALA A 186 16.81 -27.89 25.42
N SER A 187 16.64 -26.58 25.53
CA SER A 187 16.70 -25.82 26.78
C SER A 187 15.91 -24.51 26.63
N PRO A 188 15.39 -23.93 27.73
CA PRO A 188 14.32 -22.94 27.68
C PRO A 188 14.78 -21.53 27.29
N PRO A 189 13.86 -20.67 26.79
CA PRO A 189 14.18 -19.30 26.44
C PRO A 189 14.40 -18.42 27.69
N THR A 190 15.53 -17.71 27.71
CA THR A 190 15.76 -16.55 28.59
C THR A 190 15.87 -15.27 27.75
N PRO A 191 15.48 -14.09 28.29
CA PRO A 191 15.32 -12.87 27.51
C PRO A 191 16.65 -12.19 27.12
N ALA A 192 16.54 -11.25 26.18
CA ALA A 192 17.64 -10.50 25.56
C ALA A 192 18.45 -9.60 26.52
N PRO A 193 19.56 -9.06 26.02
CA PRO A 193 19.64 -7.58 26.00
C PRO A 193 19.94 -6.99 24.60
N CYS A 194 19.56 -5.72 24.43
CA CYS A 194 19.83 -4.87 23.26
C CYS A 194 21.33 -4.54 23.12
N PHE A 195 21.88 -4.20 21.94
CA PHE A 195 21.78 -2.91 21.20
C PHE A 195 22.82 -2.96 20.02
N PRO A 196 23.00 -1.92 19.16
CA PRO A 196 22.06 -1.00 18.50
C PRO A 196 22.33 -0.87 16.96
N SER A 197 21.76 0.17 16.32
CA SER A 197 22.17 0.79 15.03
C SER A 197 21.72 0.14 13.71
N GLY A 198 21.58 0.97 12.65
CA GLY A 198 21.33 0.52 11.27
C GLY A 198 20.09 1.07 10.55
N ASN A 199 19.75 2.36 10.72
CA ASN A 199 18.56 2.95 10.09
C ASN A 199 18.77 3.28 8.59
N THR A 200 18.11 2.55 7.69
CA THR A 200 17.86 2.97 6.30
C THR A 200 16.48 2.51 5.84
N ARG A 201 15.57 3.46 5.58
CA ARG A 201 14.17 3.20 5.23
C ARG A 201 13.79 4.01 4.00
N PHE A 202 13.68 3.36 2.83
CA PHE A 202 13.08 3.96 1.65
C PHE A 202 11.54 3.88 1.69
N PRO A 203 10.81 4.78 1.00
CA PRO A 203 9.41 5.06 1.31
C PRO A 203 8.40 4.23 0.51
N SER A 204 7.24 3.99 1.12
CA SER A 204 6.02 3.56 0.43
C SER A 204 5.03 4.72 0.37
N ARG A 205 4.33 4.90 -0.77
CA ARG A 205 3.31 5.93 -0.95
C ARG A 205 2.01 5.62 -0.16
N PRO A 206 1.16 6.62 0.11
CA PRO A 206 0.05 6.50 1.06
C PRO A 206 -1.22 5.87 0.45
N ALA A 207 -2.06 5.33 1.32
CA ALA A 207 -3.49 5.14 1.07
C ALA A 207 -4.28 6.26 1.78
N LEU A 208 -5.45 6.61 1.24
CA LEU A 208 -6.39 7.55 1.87
C LEU A 208 -7.21 6.81 2.92
N GLU A 209 -7.64 7.50 3.98
CA GLU A 209 -9.06 7.55 4.35
C GLU A 209 -9.38 8.75 5.23
N SER A 210 -10.66 9.10 5.31
CA SER A 210 -11.16 10.35 5.91
C SER A 210 -12.07 10.10 7.10
N HIS A 211 -12.12 11.03 8.06
CA HIS A 211 -13.34 11.65 8.64
C HIS A 211 -12.96 12.63 9.77
N ARG A 212 -13.93 13.40 10.29
CA ARG A 212 -13.69 14.67 11.04
C ARG A 212 -14.94 15.13 11.83
N PRO A 213 -14.81 16.06 12.81
CA PRO A 213 -14.06 16.01 14.06
C PRO A 213 -15.02 15.58 15.21
N PRO A 214 -15.68 16.40 16.07
CA PRO A 214 -15.52 17.80 16.51
C PRO A 214 -14.94 17.97 17.95
N GLY A 215 -14.47 19.17 18.31
CA GLY A 215 -14.07 19.55 19.68
C GLY A 215 -12.99 20.64 19.73
N GLY A 216 -13.25 21.76 20.41
CA GLY A 216 -12.30 22.86 20.62
C GLY A 216 -12.23 23.26 22.12
N PRO A 217 -11.59 24.40 22.50
CA PRO A 217 -11.13 25.51 21.64
C PRO A 217 -9.64 25.95 21.83
N ARG A 218 -9.28 26.96 21.04
CA ARG A 218 -8.09 27.85 21.12
C ARG A 218 -8.24 28.87 22.30
N PRO A 219 -7.23 29.70 22.72
CA PRO A 219 -6.36 30.48 21.81
C PRO A 219 -4.93 30.93 22.24
N GLY A 220 -4.21 31.48 21.24
CA GLY A 220 -3.06 32.38 21.41
C GLY A 220 -1.67 31.72 21.24
N LYS A 221 -0.65 32.42 20.72
CA LYS A 221 -0.63 33.70 19.95
C LYS A 221 0.76 33.83 19.27
N LEU A 222 0.84 34.70 18.24
CA LEU A 222 2.08 35.28 17.66
C LEU A 222 3.07 34.35 16.89
N SER A 223 3.05 34.52 15.57
CA SER A 223 4.26 34.62 14.72
C SER A 223 4.62 36.13 14.57
N PRO A 224 5.69 36.61 13.88
CA PRO A 224 6.51 35.94 12.86
C PRO A 224 8.05 36.14 12.92
N GLN A 225 8.75 35.46 11.98
CA GLN A 225 9.98 35.86 11.24
C GLN A 225 11.09 36.68 11.95
N GLN A 226 12.34 36.19 11.90
CA GLN A 226 13.37 36.76 11.00
C GLN A 226 14.70 35.94 10.94
N GLN A 227 15.32 36.00 9.74
CA GLN A 227 16.77 36.03 9.44
C GLN A 227 17.72 34.82 9.69
N ASN A 228 18.21 34.28 8.56
CA ASN A 228 19.59 33.95 8.13
C ASN A 228 20.75 34.68 8.89
N PRO A 229 22.05 34.29 8.75
CA PRO A 229 22.67 33.40 7.74
C PRO A 229 23.42 32.20 8.38
N VAL A 230 24.54 31.64 7.88
CA VAL A 230 25.87 32.22 7.57
C VAL A 230 26.50 31.55 6.34
N GLU A 231 27.19 32.35 5.52
CA GLU A 231 28.14 31.90 4.50
C GLU A 231 29.53 32.50 4.80
N ALA A 232 30.60 31.83 4.35
CA ALA A 232 31.98 32.32 4.18
C ALA A 232 32.75 33.01 5.35
N GLY A 233 33.83 32.34 5.79
CA GLY A 233 35.20 32.80 5.47
C GLY A 233 35.95 33.76 6.40
N ALA A 234 36.92 33.22 7.15
CA ALA A 234 38.24 33.82 7.45
C ALA A 234 39.15 32.75 8.12
N GLY A 235 40.48 32.73 7.98
CA GLY A 235 41.34 33.57 7.14
C GLY A 235 42.55 34.16 7.89
N TRP A 236 43.67 33.43 7.92
CA TRP A 236 45.01 33.95 8.24
C TRP A 236 45.98 33.30 7.24
N GLU A 237 46.26 33.95 6.11
CA GLU A 237 47.40 34.86 5.92
C GLU A 237 48.77 34.15 5.78
N GLN A 238 49.17 33.95 4.53
CA GLN A 238 50.37 34.62 4.02
C GLN A 238 50.38 34.74 2.48
N HIS A 239 51.11 35.75 2.00
CA HIS A 239 51.10 36.31 0.66
C HIS A 239 52.57 36.64 0.29
N PRO A 240 52.93 37.08 -0.95
CA PRO A 240 52.41 36.70 -2.27
C PRO A 240 53.50 36.62 -3.39
N ARG A 241 53.18 36.05 -4.59
CA ARG A 241 53.35 36.64 -5.97
C ARG A 241 53.81 35.70 -7.12
N ARG A 242 53.12 35.89 -8.27
CA ARG A 242 53.57 35.83 -9.69
C ARG A 242 53.94 34.47 -10.34
N HIS A 243 53.02 33.98 -11.18
CA HIS A 243 53.09 33.93 -12.67
C HIS A 243 54.39 33.59 -13.43
N PRO A 244 54.33 33.06 -14.68
CA PRO A 244 53.20 32.43 -15.42
C PRO A 244 53.62 31.13 -16.18
N GLN A 245 52.78 30.68 -17.13
CA GLN A 245 53.08 29.59 -18.07
C GLN A 245 53.93 30.02 -19.29
N SER A 246 54.56 29.01 -19.91
CA SER A 246 54.73 28.79 -21.37
C SER A 246 56.13 28.94 -22.02
N ARG A 247 56.39 28.00 -22.97
CA ARG A 247 57.42 27.95 -24.03
C ARG A 247 58.91 27.86 -23.63
N GLY A 248 59.66 27.09 -24.42
CA GLY A 248 61.14 27.08 -24.45
C GLY A 248 61.75 25.68 -24.46
N ALA A 249 62.55 25.34 -25.47
CA ALA A 249 63.22 24.04 -25.60
C ALA A 249 64.74 24.15 -25.41
N SER A 250 65.36 23.02 -25.04
CA SER A 250 66.82 22.71 -25.06
C SER A 250 67.72 23.58 -24.15
N HIS A 251 68.92 23.15 -23.68
CA HIS A 251 69.73 21.91 -23.78
C HIS A 251 70.48 21.74 -22.43
N GLY A 252 70.92 20.52 -22.03
CA GLY A 252 72.02 20.38 -21.04
C GLY A 252 72.10 19.13 -20.14
N SER A 253 73.02 18.22 -20.48
CA SER A 253 73.95 17.46 -19.61
C SER A 253 73.55 16.78 -18.27
N GLN A 254 73.69 15.45 -18.24
CA GLN A 254 74.26 14.56 -17.20
C GLN A 254 73.73 14.53 -15.73
N PRO A 255 73.42 13.32 -15.19
CA PRO A 255 73.16 13.09 -13.76
C PRO A 255 74.18 12.18 -13.02
N GLY A 256 74.15 12.22 -11.68
CA GLY A 256 74.76 11.27 -10.74
C GLY A 256 74.99 11.92 -9.35
N PRO A 257 75.41 11.20 -8.29
CA PRO A 257 75.51 9.74 -8.10
C PRO A 257 74.84 9.30 -6.74
N ALA A 258 75.41 8.29 -6.05
CA ALA A 258 75.10 7.74 -4.69
C ALA A 258 73.92 6.73 -4.60
N ASP A 259 74.08 5.46 -4.17
CA ASP A 259 74.47 4.83 -2.86
C ASP A 259 73.23 4.58 -1.92
N ARG A 260 73.06 3.49 -1.12
CA ARG A 260 73.86 2.26 -0.83
C ARG A 260 73.02 1.20 -0.04
N LEU A 261 73.61 0.00 0.20
CA LEU A 261 73.39 -1.01 1.30
C LEU A 261 72.33 -2.13 1.10
N PRO A 262 72.40 -3.29 1.81
CA PRO A 262 73.60 -4.06 2.27
C PRO A 262 73.51 -5.62 2.23
N GLY A 263 74.67 -6.33 2.33
CA GLY A 263 74.88 -7.28 3.44
C GLY A 263 75.03 -8.82 3.28
N LYS A 264 76.29 -9.30 3.02
CA LYS A 264 76.91 -10.56 3.59
C LYS A 264 76.32 -11.95 3.15
N PRO A 265 76.96 -13.13 3.41
CA PRO A 265 78.06 -13.48 4.35
C PRO A 265 79.39 -13.99 3.69
N GLY A 266 80.21 -14.74 4.46
CA GLY A 266 81.63 -15.07 4.14
C GLY A 266 81.98 -16.59 4.06
N PRO A 267 83.17 -17.05 4.54
CA PRO A 267 84.27 -17.25 3.57
C PRO A 267 85.17 -18.51 3.68
N ARG A 268 85.63 -19.02 2.52
CA ARG A 268 86.90 -19.76 2.26
C ARG A 268 87.05 -21.18 2.92
N PRO A 269 88.07 -22.02 2.57
CA PRO A 269 89.35 -21.73 1.87
C PRO A 269 89.87 -22.70 0.77
N ARG A 270 90.85 -22.21 0.00
CA ARG A 270 91.95 -22.91 -0.74
C ARG A 270 91.61 -24.00 -1.80
N ALA A 271 92.51 -24.37 -2.72
CA ALA A 271 93.49 -23.61 -3.53
C ALA A 271 94.22 -24.55 -4.51
N GLN A 272 94.32 -24.19 -5.80
CA GLN A 272 95.53 -24.32 -6.65
C GLN A 272 95.26 -23.66 -8.03
N GLN A 273 96.33 -23.32 -8.75
CA GLN A 273 96.31 -22.71 -10.07
C GLN A 273 97.33 -23.40 -10.98
N GLY A 274 97.05 -23.41 -12.29
CA GLY A 274 98.03 -23.73 -13.34
C GLY A 274 97.78 -22.82 -14.54
N GLY A 275 98.81 -22.08 -14.96
CA GLY A 275 98.77 -21.15 -16.09
C GLY A 275 100.12 -21.14 -16.81
N ALA A 276 100.15 -20.71 -18.07
CA ALA A 276 101.32 -20.85 -18.95
C ALA A 276 101.87 -19.51 -19.44
N ALA A 277 103.21 -19.37 -19.47
CA ALA A 277 104.00 -18.43 -20.30
C ALA A 277 105.52 -18.75 -20.16
N PRO A 278 106.38 -18.43 -21.14
CA PRO A 278 107.81 -18.81 -21.18
C PRO A 278 108.76 -17.68 -20.68
N PRO A 279 110.10 -17.88 -20.62
CA PRO A 279 110.98 -17.52 -21.75
C PRO A 279 112.33 -18.31 -21.84
N GLY A 280 113.21 -17.94 -22.79
CA GLY A 280 114.68 -17.95 -22.56
C GLY A 280 115.56 -18.83 -23.47
N ARG A 281 116.72 -18.28 -23.88
CA ARG A 281 117.78 -18.93 -24.68
C ARG A 281 118.89 -19.55 -23.80
N GLU A 282 119.63 -20.50 -24.39
CA GLU A 282 121.11 -20.75 -24.35
C GLU A 282 121.89 -20.37 -23.05
N VAL A 283 122.73 -21.24 -22.47
CA VAL A 283 124.11 -21.55 -22.94
C VAL A 283 124.71 -22.81 -22.25
N GLN A 284 125.61 -23.48 -22.98
CA GLN A 284 126.67 -24.49 -22.66
C GLN A 284 126.93 -25.07 -21.24
N THR A 285 127.35 -26.36 -21.25
CA THR A 285 128.19 -27.11 -20.25
C THR A 285 127.61 -27.35 -18.84
N VAL A 286 127.65 -28.57 -18.26
CA VAL A 286 128.82 -29.33 -17.75
C VAL A 286 128.47 -30.83 -17.54
N SER A 287 129.48 -31.69 -17.37
CA SER A 287 129.44 -33.15 -17.21
C SER A 287 128.94 -33.70 -15.85
N GLY A 288 128.23 -34.84 -15.88
CA GLY A 288 128.04 -35.79 -14.75
C GLY A 288 127.16 -35.32 -13.57
N PRO A 289 127.02 -36.11 -12.49
CA PRO A 289 127.47 -37.50 -12.25
C PRO A 289 126.29 -38.50 -12.49
N ASP A 290 125.99 -39.62 -11.81
CA ASP A 290 126.53 -40.36 -10.64
C ASP A 290 126.02 -41.83 -10.60
N GLY A 291 126.57 -42.69 -9.73
CA GLY A 291 126.09 -44.04 -9.31
C GLY A 291 125.92 -45.11 -10.40
N ASP A 292 126.76 -46.15 -10.58
CA ASP A 292 127.53 -47.04 -9.67
C ASP A 292 126.70 -48.03 -8.82
N ASP A 293 126.58 -49.27 -9.32
CA ASP A 293 126.51 -50.55 -8.58
C ASP A 293 126.64 -51.69 -9.64
N ARG A 294 127.78 -52.37 -9.82
CA ARG A 294 128.39 -53.44 -9.00
C ARG A 294 127.57 -54.73 -8.89
N GLN A 295 128.15 -55.85 -9.35
CA GLN A 295 128.55 -56.99 -8.48
C GLN A 295 129.13 -58.19 -9.26
N THR A 296 130.36 -58.59 -8.89
CA THR A 296 130.83 -59.95 -8.48
C THR A 296 132.36 -59.88 -8.44
N GLU A 297 133.02 -59.94 -7.28
CA GLU A 297 133.45 -61.17 -6.56
C GLU A 297 134.20 -62.16 -7.48
N ARG A 298 135.44 -62.55 -7.18
CA ARG A 298 135.97 -63.16 -5.92
C ARG A 298 137.38 -62.62 -5.56
N ARG A 299 137.72 -62.27 -4.31
CA ARG A 299 138.04 -63.11 -3.11
C ARG A 299 139.36 -63.89 -3.22
N ASP A 300 140.20 -64.06 -2.19
CA ASP A 300 140.18 -63.61 -0.77
C ASP A 300 141.63 -63.63 -0.19
N GLY A 301 141.86 -62.99 0.98
CA GLY A 301 143.06 -63.18 1.84
C GLY A 301 144.26 -62.26 1.52
N GLN A 302 144.78 -61.34 2.36
CA GLN A 302 145.00 -61.18 3.82
C GLN A 302 146.45 -61.41 4.27
N ASP A 303 146.99 -60.36 4.91
CA ASP A 303 147.90 -60.31 6.06
C ASP A 303 148.69 -61.58 6.45
N GLN A 304 150.03 -61.48 6.48
CA GLN A 304 150.75 -61.11 7.72
C GLN A 304 152.28 -60.94 7.51
N GLN A 305 152.91 -60.24 8.46
CA GLN A 305 154.27 -60.39 9.02
C GLN A 305 155.30 -61.24 8.21
N GLY A 306 156.53 -60.80 7.92
CA GLY A 306 157.40 -59.84 8.63
C GLY A 306 158.78 -60.50 8.92
N VAL A 307 159.76 -59.73 9.41
CA VAL A 307 161.12 -60.17 9.83
C VAL A 307 162.10 -60.55 8.68
N GLY A 308 163.39 -60.16 8.83
CA GLY A 308 164.50 -60.51 7.93
C GLY A 308 165.01 -59.29 7.12
N SER A 309 166.11 -58.60 7.44
CA SER A 309 167.50 -59.01 7.71
C SER A 309 168.14 -59.81 6.56
N THR A 310 169.33 -59.47 6.03
CA THR A 310 170.29 -58.41 6.42
C THR A 310 171.35 -58.21 5.34
N ARG A 311 171.95 -57.00 5.26
CA ARG A 311 173.32 -56.67 4.77
C ARG A 311 173.67 -57.07 3.31
N GLY A 312 174.38 -56.26 2.51
CA GLY A 312 175.08 -55.01 2.82
C GLY A 312 176.59 -55.18 3.02
N ALA A 313 177.30 -55.37 1.92
CA ALA A 313 178.74 -55.11 1.70
C ALA A 313 178.90 -54.90 0.17
N ALA A 314 179.56 -53.87 -0.38
CA ALA A 314 180.89 -53.32 -0.12
C ALA A 314 182.02 -54.29 -0.53
N SER A 315 183.12 -53.89 -1.16
CA SER A 315 183.51 -52.62 -1.85
C SER A 315 184.94 -52.77 -2.38
N GLY A 316 185.29 -52.16 -3.52
CA GLY A 316 186.66 -52.15 -4.04
C GLY A 316 187.08 -53.44 -4.76
N SER A 317 188.19 -53.46 -5.52
CA SER A 317 189.20 -52.41 -5.75
C SER A 317 189.69 -52.44 -7.22
N PRO A 318 190.32 -51.36 -7.73
CA PRO A 318 190.52 -51.16 -9.18
C PRO A 318 191.89 -51.63 -9.68
N GLU A 319 192.18 -51.24 -10.93
CA GLU A 319 193.51 -51.13 -11.57
C GLU A 319 194.27 -52.42 -11.94
N ARG A 320 194.61 -52.52 -13.22
CA ARG A 320 196.03 -52.37 -13.64
C ARG A 320 196.14 -51.87 -15.08
N GLU A 321 197.15 -51.04 -15.31
CA GLU A 321 197.37 -50.30 -16.55
C GLU A 321 198.23 -51.10 -17.57
N ALA A 322 198.52 -50.46 -18.71
CA ALA A 322 199.31 -51.01 -19.80
C ALA A 322 200.78 -51.32 -19.43
N PHE A 323 201.46 -52.14 -20.25
CA PHE A 323 202.59 -51.66 -21.05
C PHE A 323 202.96 -52.62 -22.22
N HIS A 324 203.92 -52.20 -23.05
CA HIS A 324 204.18 -52.68 -24.42
C HIS A 324 204.99 -53.99 -24.60
N HIS A 325 204.63 -54.71 -25.68
CA HIS A 325 205.50 -55.35 -26.71
C HIS A 325 206.33 -56.65 -26.48
N GLN A 326 206.18 -57.53 -27.48
CA GLN A 326 207.14 -58.41 -28.17
C GLN A 326 207.58 -59.80 -27.62
N ARG A 327 207.65 -60.73 -28.61
CA ARG A 327 208.51 -61.92 -28.78
C ARG A 327 208.25 -63.26 -28.02
N SER A 328 207.51 -64.13 -28.71
CA SER A 328 208.01 -65.39 -29.36
C SER A 328 208.22 -66.72 -28.60
N GLN A 329 207.66 -67.80 -29.21
CA GLN A 329 208.02 -69.25 -29.18
C GLN A 329 207.70 -70.10 -27.92
N GLY A 330 207.14 -71.32 -28.13
CA GLY A 330 207.15 -72.44 -27.16
C GLY A 330 205.83 -73.25 -26.98
N GLN A 331 205.88 -74.56 -27.27
CA GLN A 331 204.84 -75.62 -27.07
C GLN A 331 204.84 -76.22 -25.63
N PRO A 332 204.02 -77.25 -25.21
CA PRO A 332 202.70 -77.81 -25.66
C PRO A 332 201.67 -78.12 -24.49
N PHE A 333 200.70 -79.03 -24.73
CA PHE A 333 199.50 -79.45 -23.95
C PHE A 333 199.67 -80.39 -22.71
N PRO A 334 198.62 -80.49 -21.85
CA PRO A 334 197.93 -81.78 -21.57
C PRO A 334 196.36 -81.70 -21.50
N PRO A 335 195.59 -82.82 -21.36
CA PRO A 335 194.23 -82.92 -21.95
C PRO A 335 192.97 -82.73 -21.06
N CYS A 336 193.06 -82.48 -19.75
CA CYS A 336 191.92 -82.63 -18.81
C CYS A 336 190.69 -81.68 -18.96
N ARG A 337 190.58 -80.87 -20.03
CA ARG A 337 189.50 -79.89 -20.21
C ARG A 337 188.26 -80.38 -20.99
N LEU A 338 188.33 -81.53 -21.66
CA LEU A 338 187.25 -82.01 -22.55
C LEU A 338 186.05 -82.57 -21.78
N GLN A 339 186.26 -83.50 -20.84
CA GLN A 339 185.17 -84.20 -20.13
C GLN A 339 184.24 -83.28 -19.33
N MET A 340 184.73 -82.14 -18.82
CA MET A 340 183.89 -81.17 -18.10
C MET A 340 183.03 -80.31 -19.05
N ALA A 341 183.39 -80.20 -20.33
CA ALA A 341 182.51 -79.58 -21.33
C ALA A 341 181.37 -80.53 -21.72
N GLU A 342 181.65 -81.82 -21.87
CA GLU A 342 180.64 -82.85 -22.21
C GLU A 342 179.57 -82.99 -21.13
N ALA A 343 179.96 -83.04 -19.85
CA ALA A 343 179.02 -83.09 -18.73
C ALA A 343 178.18 -81.80 -18.59
N ALA A 344 178.77 -80.63 -18.90
CA ALA A 344 178.05 -79.37 -18.93
C ALA A 344 177.05 -79.29 -20.11
N LEU A 345 177.41 -79.86 -21.26
CA LEU A 345 176.55 -79.94 -22.43
C LEU A 345 175.30 -80.79 -22.14
N ALA A 346 175.47 -82.02 -21.65
CA ALA A 346 174.34 -82.91 -21.34
C ALA A 346 173.37 -82.31 -20.31
N LEU A 347 173.88 -81.61 -19.27
CA LEU A 347 173.04 -80.91 -18.31
C LEU A 347 172.31 -79.69 -18.94
N SER A 348 172.89 -79.07 -19.97
CA SER A 348 172.23 -77.99 -20.72
C SER A 348 171.18 -78.53 -21.70
N GLU A 349 171.40 -79.70 -22.30
CA GLU A 349 170.47 -80.39 -23.19
C GLU A 349 169.24 -80.87 -22.42
N GLN A 350 169.41 -81.51 -21.26
CA GLN A 350 168.27 -81.91 -20.43
C GLN A 350 167.48 -80.69 -19.93
N LYS A 351 168.14 -79.61 -19.50
CA LYS A 351 167.44 -78.35 -19.16
C LYS A 351 166.71 -77.74 -20.36
N ALA A 352 167.24 -77.87 -21.58
CA ALA A 352 166.55 -77.41 -22.79
C ALA A 352 165.33 -78.29 -23.13
N GLN A 353 165.36 -79.58 -22.80
CA GLN A 353 164.20 -80.48 -22.89
C GLN A 353 163.15 -80.14 -21.82
N ASP A 354 163.54 -80.05 -20.54
CA ASP A 354 162.63 -79.69 -19.43
C ASP A 354 161.96 -78.32 -19.68
N LEU A 355 162.73 -77.31 -20.12
CA LEU A 355 162.20 -75.99 -20.49
C LEU A 355 161.34 -76.05 -21.77
N GLY A 356 161.67 -76.93 -22.72
CA GLY A 356 160.89 -77.15 -23.93
C GLY A 356 159.52 -77.77 -23.64
N GLU A 357 159.46 -78.76 -22.75
CA GLU A 357 158.20 -79.35 -22.29
C GLU A 357 157.37 -78.35 -21.48
N LEU A 358 157.98 -77.61 -20.56
CA LEU A 358 157.30 -76.55 -19.81
C LEU A 358 156.76 -75.45 -20.73
N LEU A 359 157.53 -75.00 -21.73
CA LEU A 359 157.05 -74.07 -22.76
C LEU A 359 155.89 -74.68 -23.58
N ALA A 360 155.97 -75.94 -24.00
CA ALA A 360 154.90 -76.60 -24.72
C ALA A 360 153.60 -76.70 -23.88
N THR A 361 153.71 -76.99 -22.57
CA THR A 361 152.55 -76.97 -21.67
C THR A 361 152.00 -75.56 -21.49
N ALA A 362 152.85 -74.55 -21.30
CA ALA A 362 152.43 -73.17 -21.13
C ALA A 362 151.77 -72.60 -22.41
N GLU A 363 152.30 -72.91 -23.59
CA GLU A 363 151.65 -72.59 -24.87
C GLU A 363 150.29 -73.28 -25.00
N GLN A 364 150.18 -74.56 -24.59
CA GLN A 364 148.93 -75.30 -24.68
C GLN A 364 147.87 -74.79 -23.69
N GLU A 365 148.27 -74.43 -22.47
CA GLU A 365 147.41 -73.78 -21.50
C GLU A 365 146.98 -72.40 -22.00
N GLN A 366 147.90 -71.58 -22.51
CA GLN A 366 147.61 -70.26 -23.10
C GLN A 366 146.65 -70.37 -24.30
N ARG A 367 146.85 -71.36 -25.18
CA ARG A 367 145.91 -71.71 -26.27
C ARG A 367 144.54 -72.11 -25.72
N SER A 368 144.48 -72.89 -24.63
CA SER A 368 143.23 -73.30 -24.01
C SER A 368 142.48 -72.14 -23.33
N LEU A 369 143.19 -71.22 -22.69
CA LEU A 369 142.64 -70.02 -22.07
C LEU A 369 142.15 -69.04 -23.13
N ALA A 370 142.93 -68.80 -24.18
CA ALA A 370 142.50 -68.01 -25.34
C ALA A 370 141.25 -68.63 -26.01
N GLN A 371 141.15 -69.96 -26.09
CA GLN A 371 139.94 -70.64 -26.59
C GLN A 371 138.74 -70.55 -25.64
N ARG A 372 138.94 -70.44 -24.32
CA ARG A 372 137.86 -70.20 -23.35
C ARG A 372 137.37 -68.76 -23.44
N GLN A 373 138.27 -67.79 -23.35
CA GLN A 373 137.98 -66.37 -23.49
C GLN A 373 137.31 -66.06 -24.84
N ALA A 374 137.78 -66.66 -25.94
CA ALA A 374 137.14 -66.51 -27.26
C ALA A 374 135.80 -67.24 -27.40
N LYS A 375 135.41 -68.13 -26.48
CA LYS A 375 134.05 -68.70 -26.39
C LYS A 375 133.16 -67.88 -25.47
N GLU A 376 133.67 -67.45 -24.33
CA GLU A 376 132.99 -66.57 -23.36
C GLU A 376 132.62 -65.25 -24.04
N HIS A 377 133.56 -64.55 -24.68
CA HIS A 377 133.31 -63.33 -25.43
C HIS A 377 132.34 -63.53 -26.61
N ARG A 378 132.26 -64.72 -27.22
CA ARG A 378 131.25 -65.04 -28.24
C ARG A 378 129.87 -65.26 -27.65
N LEU A 379 129.79 -65.89 -26.48
CA LEU A 379 128.54 -66.10 -25.75
C LEU A 379 127.99 -64.75 -25.26
N GLU A 380 128.85 -63.90 -24.69
CA GLU A 380 128.50 -62.52 -24.28
C GLU A 380 128.04 -61.67 -25.47
N GLN A 381 128.72 -61.75 -26.62
CA GLN A 381 128.27 -61.09 -27.86
C GLN A 381 126.92 -61.64 -28.35
N GLN A 382 126.69 -62.95 -28.26
CA GLN A 382 125.41 -63.56 -28.64
C GLN A 382 124.29 -63.13 -27.68
N GLU A 383 124.51 -63.18 -26.37
CA GLU A 383 123.54 -62.71 -25.37
C GLU A 383 123.25 -61.22 -25.51
N ALA A 384 124.27 -60.39 -25.79
CA ALA A 384 124.08 -58.97 -26.07
C ALA A 384 123.20 -58.75 -27.32
N ALA A 385 123.47 -59.47 -28.41
CA ALA A 385 122.68 -59.39 -29.64
C ALA A 385 121.25 -59.94 -29.47
N GLU A 386 121.04 -60.97 -28.63
CA GLU A 386 119.72 -61.49 -28.30
C GLU A 386 118.91 -60.52 -27.40
N ARG A 387 119.57 -59.87 -26.44
CA ARG A 387 118.98 -58.79 -25.61
C ARG A 387 118.63 -57.57 -26.46
N GLU A 388 119.51 -57.14 -27.36
CA GLU A 388 119.25 -56.05 -28.32
C GLU A 388 118.10 -56.40 -29.27
N SER A 389 118.13 -57.60 -29.87
CA SER A 389 117.03 -58.13 -30.69
C SER A 389 115.69 -58.16 -29.96
N LYS A 390 115.68 -58.44 -28.65
CA LYS A 390 114.46 -58.37 -27.84
C LYS A 390 114.02 -56.92 -27.65
N LEU A 391 114.90 -56.03 -27.23
CA LEU A 391 114.60 -54.61 -27.02
C LEU A 391 114.08 -53.93 -28.30
N LEU A 392 114.64 -54.26 -29.46
CA LEU A 392 114.17 -53.77 -30.77
C LEU A 392 112.75 -54.27 -31.11
N ARG A 393 112.41 -55.52 -30.76
CA ARG A 393 111.05 -56.07 -30.92
C ARG A 393 110.05 -55.42 -29.96
N ASP A 394 110.41 -55.29 -28.69
CA ASP A 394 109.58 -54.64 -27.67
C ASP A 394 109.34 -53.15 -28.03
N LEU A 395 110.35 -52.46 -28.58
CA LEU A 395 110.25 -51.11 -29.12
C LEU A 395 109.36 -51.01 -30.37
N SER A 396 109.44 -51.96 -31.31
CA SER A 396 108.51 -52.03 -32.46
C SER A 396 107.06 -52.17 -31.99
N ALA A 397 106.80 -53.12 -31.10
CA ALA A 397 105.46 -53.35 -30.56
C ALA A 397 104.92 -52.17 -29.72
N ALA A 398 105.80 -51.37 -29.11
CA ALA A 398 105.42 -50.12 -28.46
C ALA A 398 105.10 -49.01 -29.48
N ASN A 399 105.89 -48.88 -30.55
CA ASN A 399 105.66 -47.92 -31.63
C ASN A 399 104.38 -48.22 -32.41
N GLU A 400 104.09 -49.48 -32.70
CA GLU A 400 102.83 -49.92 -33.32
C GLU A 400 101.62 -49.56 -32.46
N LYS A 401 101.70 -49.76 -31.13
CA LYS A 401 100.64 -49.35 -30.19
C LYS A 401 100.49 -47.83 -30.12
N ASN A 402 101.58 -47.07 -30.09
CA ASN A 402 101.53 -45.60 -30.12
C ASN A 402 100.88 -45.09 -31.40
N LEU A 403 101.20 -45.68 -32.57
CA LEU A 403 100.59 -45.33 -33.84
C LEU A 403 99.08 -45.68 -33.87
N LEU A 404 98.68 -46.82 -33.32
CA LEU A 404 97.26 -47.19 -33.18
C LEU A 404 96.50 -46.20 -32.26
N LEU A 405 97.10 -45.81 -31.14
CA LEU A 405 96.50 -44.83 -30.22
C LEU A 405 96.43 -43.43 -30.85
N GLN A 406 97.45 -43.00 -31.59
CA GLN A 406 97.41 -41.74 -32.36
C GLN A 406 96.27 -41.76 -33.38
N ASN A 407 96.13 -42.82 -34.17
CA ASN A 407 95.00 -42.95 -35.12
C ASN A 407 93.63 -42.91 -34.43
N GLN A 408 93.50 -43.49 -33.22
CA GLN A 408 92.26 -43.42 -32.43
C GLN A 408 91.98 -42.02 -31.89
N VAL A 409 93.02 -41.29 -31.44
CA VAL A 409 92.89 -39.88 -31.02
C VAL A 409 92.47 -39.01 -32.21
N ASP A 410 93.14 -39.15 -33.35
CA ASP A 410 92.78 -38.50 -34.63
C ASP A 410 91.31 -38.73 -35.02
N GLU A 411 90.82 -39.97 -34.91
CA GLU A 411 89.43 -40.30 -35.23
C GLU A 411 88.45 -39.70 -34.22
N LEU A 412 88.80 -39.67 -32.93
CA LEU A 412 88.01 -39.04 -31.88
C LEU A 412 87.98 -37.51 -32.03
N GLU A 413 89.10 -36.86 -32.35
CA GLU A 413 89.15 -35.42 -32.63
C GLU A 413 88.28 -35.03 -33.83
N ARG A 414 88.33 -35.82 -34.92
CA ARG A 414 87.45 -35.64 -36.09
C ARG A 414 85.97 -35.79 -35.71
N LYS A 415 85.62 -36.77 -34.88
CA LYS A 415 84.24 -36.96 -34.36
C LYS A 415 83.79 -35.81 -33.46
N VAL A 416 84.63 -35.38 -32.52
CA VAL A 416 84.36 -34.23 -31.62
C VAL A 416 84.17 -32.96 -32.43
N LYS A 417 85.00 -32.71 -33.45
CA LYS A 417 84.85 -31.54 -34.33
C LYS A 417 83.55 -31.58 -35.12
N SER A 418 83.21 -32.71 -35.74
CA SER A 418 81.93 -32.89 -36.44
C SER A 418 80.71 -32.69 -35.52
N GLN A 419 80.79 -33.15 -34.26
CA GLN A 419 79.76 -32.90 -33.25
C GLN A 419 79.70 -31.42 -32.81
N GLN A 420 80.83 -30.72 -32.72
CA GLN A 420 80.87 -29.28 -32.47
C GLN A 420 80.20 -28.48 -33.60
N ASP A 421 80.47 -28.85 -34.87
CA ASP A 421 79.85 -28.23 -36.04
C ASP A 421 78.33 -28.48 -36.05
N GLN A 422 77.87 -29.70 -35.75
CA GLN A 422 76.44 -30.02 -35.61
C GLN A 422 75.77 -29.27 -34.44
N LEU A 423 76.45 -29.14 -33.30
CA LEU A 423 75.97 -28.36 -32.15
C LEU A 423 75.94 -26.86 -32.45
N PHE A 424 76.82 -26.35 -33.32
CA PHE A 424 76.79 -24.97 -33.76
C PHE A 424 75.57 -24.71 -34.67
N LEU A 425 75.36 -25.56 -35.69
CA LEU A 425 74.22 -25.44 -36.62
C LEU A 425 72.88 -25.55 -35.90
N THR A 426 72.69 -26.56 -35.05
CA THR A 426 71.43 -26.73 -34.28
C THR A 426 71.19 -25.60 -33.28
N ARG A 427 72.24 -24.99 -32.70
CA ARG A 427 72.11 -23.76 -31.91
C ARG A 427 71.66 -22.57 -32.76
N GLN A 428 72.19 -22.43 -33.98
CA GLN A 428 71.80 -21.37 -34.91
C GLN A 428 70.32 -21.51 -35.33
N GLU A 429 69.89 -22.72 -35.70
CA GLU A 429 68.49 -23.06 -36.00
C GLU A 429 67.56 -22.76 -34.81
N LEU A 430 67.97 -23.13 -33.59
CA LEU A 430 67.22 -22.84 -32.37
C LEU A 430 67.13 -21.33 -32.08
N THR A 431 68.18 -20.55 -32.36
CA THR A 431 68.11 -19.07 -32.23
C THR A 431 67.21 -18.44 -33.29
N ASN A 432 67.24 -18.94 -34.53
CA ASN A 432 66.40 -18.44 -35.63
C ASN A 432 64.91 -18.73 -35.36
N THR A 433 64.58 -19.98 -35.04
CA THR A 433 63.20 -20.39 -34.70
C THR A 433 62.68 -19.70 -33.44
N ALA A 434 63.52 -19.48 -32.42
CA ALA A 434 63.13 -18.68 -31.25
C ALA A 434 62.88 -17.20 -31.58
N ALA A 435 63.60 -16.62 -32.57
CA ALA A 435 63.34 -15.27 -33.05
C ALA A 435 62.03 -15.20 -33.86
N GLU A 436 61.79 -16.16 -34.76
CA GLU A 436 60.52 -16.27 -35.49
C GLU A 436 59.32 -16.41 -34.57
N LEU A 437 59.39 -17.27 -33.55
CA LEU A 437 58.30 -17.46 -32.59
C LEU A 437 58.02 -16.19 -31.79
N LYS A 438 59.05 -15.41 -31.43
CA LYS A 438 58.86 -14.08 -30.80
C LYS A 438 58.17 -13.10 -31.74
N MET A 439 58.57 -13.03 -33.01
CA MET A 439 57.92 -12.15 -33.99
C MET A 439 56.45 -12.56 -34.24
N ARG A 440 56.16 -13.86 -34.31
CA ARG A 440 54.78 -14.38 -34.43
C ARG A 440 53.94 -14.10 -33.19
N ALA A 441 54.53 -14.13 -31.99
CA ALA A 441 53.86 -13.76 -30.75
C ALA A 441 53.48 -12.27 -30.74
N VAL A 442 54.42 -11.37 -31.02
CA VAL A 442 54.15 -9.92 -31.13
C VAL A 442 53.06 -9.63 -32.16
N GLN A 443 53.12 -10.25 -33.35
CA GLN A 443 52.07 -10.10 -34.37
C GLN A 443 50.69 -10.64 -33.93
N ALA A 444 50.64 -11.63 -33.04
CA ALA A 444 49.40 -12.12 -32.46
C ALA A 444 48.85 -11.17 -31.38
N GLU A 445 49.73 -10.59 -30.57
CA GLU A 445 49.41 -9.57 -29.56
C GLU A 445 48.89 -8.28 -30.22
N GLU A 446 49.53 -7.79 -31.29
CA GLU A 446 49.07 -6.65 -32.09
C GLU A 446 47.66 -6.88 -32.67
N ARG A 447 47.41 -8.07 -33.25
CA ARG A 447 46.08 -8.43 -33.77
C ARG A 447 45.04 -8.49 -32.65
N LEU A 448 45.39 -9.05 -31.50
CA LEU A 448 44.52 -9.11 -30.33
C LEU A 448 44.23 -7.71 -29.77
N GLU A 449 45.20 -6.79 -29.76
CA GLU A 449 44.97 -5.40 -29.40
C GLU A 449 44.04 -4.69 -30.38
N LEU A 450 44.21 -4.88 -31.70
CA LEU A 450 43.36 -4.28 -32.72
C LEU A 450 41.91 -4.75 -32.58
N GLU A 451 41.68 -6.06 -32.42
CA GLU A 451 40.32 -6.57 -32.26
C GLU A 451 39.72 -6.22 -30.89
N LYS A 452 40.53 -6.09 -29.82
CA LYS A 452 40.09 -5.50 -28.54
C LYS A 452 39.66 -4.03 -28.71
N LYS A 453 40.45 -3.21 -29.41
CA LYS A 453 40.14 -1.80 -29.69
C LYS A 453 38.84 -1.67 -30.50
N ARG A 454 38.69 -2.50 -31.53
CA ARG A 454 37.46 -2.59 -32.35
C ARG A 454 36.24 -3.06 -31.56
N SER A 455 36.39 -4.11 -30.75
CA SER A 455 35.31 -4.61 -29.88
C SER A 455 34.87 -3.57 -28.87
N ARG A 456 35.83 -2.86 -28.26
CA ARG A 456 35.57 -1.74 -27.36
C ARG A 456 34.82 -0.60 -28.05
N GLN A 457 35.27 -0.17 -29.22
CA GLN A 457 34.59 0.87 -29.98
C GLN A 457 33.15 0.46 -30.34
N SER A 458 32.95 -0.80 -30.77
CA SER A 458 31.61 -1.33 -31.04
C SER A 458 30.70 -1.42 -29.81
N LEU A 459 31.25 -1.51 -28.60
CA LEU A 459 30.51 -1.41 -27.35
C LEU A 459 30.17 0.05 -27.02
N GLU A 460 31.15 0.96 -27.13
CA GLU A 460 30.95 2.40 -26.92
C GLU A 460 29.91 2.98 -27.90
N ASP A 461 29.94 2.58 -29.17
CA ASP A 461 28.91 2.93 -30.18
C ASP A 461 27.53 2.36 -29.84
N ALA A 462 27.45 1.12 -29.34
CA ALA A 462 26.19 0.48 -28.93
C ALA A 462 25.61 1.10 -27.65
N GLU A 463 26.45 1.51 -26.70
CA GLU A 463 26.06 2.25 -25.50
C GLU A 463 25.58 3.66 -25.87
N HIS A 464 26.24 4.35 -26.81
CA HIS A 464 25.77 5.63 -27.34
C HIS A 464 24.44 5.54 -28.10
N LEU A 465 24.15 4.42 -28.78
CA LEU A 465 22.84 4.16 -29.38
C LEU A 465 21.77 3.94 -28.32
N ARG A 466 22.00 3.03 -27.36
CA ARG A 466 21.10 2.77 -26.23
C ARG A 466 20.81 4.02 -25.41
N PHE A 467 21.81 4.87 -25.18
CA PHE A 467 21.63 6.14 -24.50
C PHE A 467 20.64 7.05 -25.24
N LYS A 468 20.77 7.19 -26.57
CA LYS A 468 19.84 7.97 -27.41
C LYS A 468 18.43 7.37 -27.44
N GLU A 469 18.30 6.04 -27.46
CA GLU A 469 17.01 5.34 -27.36
C GLU A 469 16.32 5.62 -26.02
N VAL A 470 17.06 5.51 -24.90
CA VAL A 470 16.56 5.81 -23.55
C VAL A 470 16.20 7.29 -23.40
N GLU A 471 17.01 8.22 -23.90
CA GLU A 471 16.66 9.65 -23.92
C GLU A 471 15.38 9.91 -24.73
N HIS A 472 15.25 9.30 -25.92
CA HIS A 472 14.07 9.47 -26.79
C HIS A 472 12.80 8.92 -26.11
N MET A 473 12.88 7.73 -25.51
CA MET A 473 11.79 7.17 -24.71
C MET A 473 11.44 8.07 -23.52
N THR A 474 12.44 8.63 -22.83
CA THR A 474 12.23 9.52 -21.68
C THR A 474 11.52 10.81 -22.11
N ARG A 475 11.97 11.46 -23.20
CA ARG A 475 11.31 12.66 -23.77
C ARG A 475 9.86 12.38 -24.16
N HIS A 476 9.59 11.28 -24.86
CA HIS A 476 8.24 10.87 -25.22
C HIS A 476 7.36 10.59 -23.99
N LEU A 477 7.91 9.97 -22.94
CA LEU A 477 7.19 9.76 -21.68
C LEU A 477 6.86 11.09 -21.00
N GLU A 478 7.82 12.01 -20.86
CA GLU A 478 7.59 13.35 -20.32
C GLU A 478 6.52 14.15 -21.10
N GLU A 479 6.57 14.10 -22.43
CA GLU A 479 5.58 14.74 -23.31
C GLU A 479 4.18 14.13 -23.13
N SER A 480 4.09 12.79 -23.05
CA SER A 480 2.84 12.10 -22.78
C SER A 480 2.28 12.40 -21.37
N GLU A 481 3.16 12.55 -20.37
CA GLU A 481 2.75 12.92 -19.02
C GLU A 481 2.23 14.36 -18.98
N ARG A 482 2.95 15.31 -19.58
CA ARG A 482 2.51 16.72 -19.70
C ARG A 482 1.14 16.82 -20.40
N ALA A 483 0.95 16.10 -21.50
CA ALA A 483 -0.33 16.06 -22.21
C ALA A 483 -1.48 15.47 -21.37
N MET A 484 -1.19 14.46 -20.52
CA MET A 484 -2.16 13.93 -19.57
C MET A 484 -2.44 14.89 -18.40
N GLN A 485 -1.41 15.54 -17.84
CA GLN A 485 -1.55 16.55 -16.79
C GLN A 485 -2.40 17.75 -17.28
N GLU A 486 -2.15 18.26 -18.48
CA GLU A 486 -3.00 19.29 -19.10
C GLU A 486 -4.45 18.83 -19.26
N ARG A 487 -4.67 17.58 -19.70
CA ARG A 487 -6.02 17.03 -19.86
C ARG A 487 -6.75 16.92 -18.52
N VAL A 488 -6.05 16.56 -17.45
CA VAL A 488 -6.61 16.55 -16.08
C VAL A 488 -6.98 17.97 -15.65
N GLN A 489 -6.07 18.95 -15.78
CA GLN A 489 -6.34 20.35 -15.41
C GLN A 489 -7.54 20.95 -16.16
N ARG A 490 -7.68 20.63 -17.46
CA ARG A 490 -8.86 21.05 -18.26
C ARG A 490 -10.16 20.42 -17.75
N LEU A 491 -10.13 19.15 -17.35
CA LEU A 491 -11.30 18.45 -16.77
C LEU A 491 -11.64 18.97 -15.35
N GLU A 492 -10.63 19.31 -14.55
CA GLU A 492 -10.81 19.93 -13.23
C GLU A 492 -11.43 21.33 -13.35
N ALA A 493 -10.99 22.15 -14.31
CA ALA A 493 -11.58 23.45 -14.59
C ALA A 493 -13.05 23.35 -15.03
N VAL A 494 -13.38 22.39 -15.92
CA VAL A 494 -14.77 22.11 -16.32
C VAL A 494 -15.61 21.63 -15.13
N ARG A 495 -15.08 20.74 -14.28
CA ARG A 495 -15.75 20.29 -13.06
C ARG A 495 -16.07 21.46 -12.13
N LEU A 496 -15.11 22.35 -11.86
CA LEU A 496 -15.32 23.53 -11.00
C LEU A 496 -16.40 24.46 -11.58
N SER A 497 -16.40 24.69 -12.90
CA SER A 497 -17.45 25.49 -13.55
C SER A 497 -18.84 24.87 -13.38
N LEU A 498 -18.96 23.55 -13.52
CA LEU A 498 -20.22 22.83 -13.31
C LEU A 498 -20.65 22.81 -11.82
N GLU A 499 -19.70 22.76 -10.88
CA GLU A 499 -19.98 22.88 -9.44
C GLU A 499 -20.46 24.29 -9.06
N GLU A 500 -19.93 25.34 -9.70
CA GLU A 500 -20.46 26.70 -9.60
C GLU A 500 -21.86 26.84 -10.20
N GLU A 501 -22.09 26.36 -11.43
CA GLU A 501 -23.40 26.41 -12.08
C GLU A 501 -24.48 25.68 -11.27
N LEU A 502 -24.17 24.48 -10.78
CA LEU A 502 -25.04 23.71 -9.89
C LEU A 502 -25.33 24.45 -8.58
N SER A 503 -24.36 25.19 -8.04
CA SER A 503 -24.54 26.00 -6.83
C SER A 503 -25.42 27.22 -7.07
N ARG A 504 -25.25 27.90 -8.22
CA ARG A 504 -26.11 29.01 -8.66
C ARG A 504 -27.54 28.55 -8.91
N ALA A 505 -27.73 27.41 -9.58
CA ALA A 505 -29.04 26.81 -9.84
C ALA A 505 -29.76 26.41 -8.54
N LYS A 506 -29.05 25.82 -7.57
CA LYS A 506 -29.59 25.52 -6.23
C LYS A 506 -30.03 26.79 -5.49
N ALA A 507 -29.23 27.86 -5.55
CA ALA A 507 -29.58 29.14 -4.92
C ALA A 507 -30.82 29.79 -5.56
N ALA A 508 -30.93 29.76 -6.90
CA ALA A 508 -32.10 30.25 -7.62
C ALA A 508 -33.37 29.46 -7.23
N ALA A 509 -33.33 28.12 -7.30
CA ALA A 509 -34.46 27.27 -6.94
C ALA A 509 -34.91 27.44 -5.47
N LEU A 510 -33.98 27.71 -4.53
CA LEU A 510 -34.33 28.05 -3.15
C LEU A 510 -35.02 29.41 -3.04
N SER A 511 -34.57 30.41 -3.78
CA SER A 511 -35.18 31.75 -3.84
C SER A 511 -36.61 31.69 -4.41
N GLU A 512 -36.79 31.00 -5.54
CA GLU A 512 -38.10 30.74 -6.15
C GLU A 512 -39.03 30.01 -5.18
N ARG A 513 -38.52 29.00 -4.45
CA ARG A 513 -39.32 28.29 -3.44
C ARG A 513 -39.75 29.20 -2.29
N SER A 514 -38.88 30.09 -1.79
CA SER A 514 -39.25 31.06 -0.75
C SER A 514 -40.29 32.08 -1.24
N GLN A 515 -40.19 32.54 -2.50
CA GLN A 515 -41.20 33.42 -3.09
C GLN A 515 -42.55 32.72 -3.24
N ALA A 516 -42.56 31.46 -3.68
CA ALA A 516 -43.78 30.65 -3.74
C ALA A 516 -44.38 30.36 -2.36
N GLU A 517 -43.55 30.14 -1.33
CA GLU A 517 -43.99 30.01 0.07
C GLU A 517 -44.62 31.31 0.60
N GLU A 518 -44.03 32.48 0.28
CA GLU A 518 -44.60 33.79 0.63
C GLU A 518 -45.94 34.06 -0.06
N GLU A 519 -46.05 33.82 -1.37
CA GLU A 519 -47.33 34.01 -2.09
C GLU A 519 -48.40 33.02 -1.59
N LEU A 520 -48.02 31.79 -1.24
CA LEU A 520 -48.93 30.83 -0.60
C LEU A 520 -49.41 31.32 0.78
N ILE A 521 -48.56 32.00 1.55
CA ILE A 521 -48.95 32.62 2.84
C ILE A 521 -49.89 33.81 2.59
N LYS A 522 -49.61 34.67 1.60
CA LYS A 522 -50.49 35.79 1.21
C LYS A 522 -51.87 35.29 0.77
N ALA A 523 -51.93 34.27 -0.09
CA ALA A 523 -53.17 33.64 -0.54
C ALA A 523 -53.96 33.00 0.62
N LYS A 524 -53.30 32.24 1.52
CA LYS A 524 -53.96 31.67 2.72
C LYS A 524 -54.54 32.75 3.63
N ASN A 525 -53.84 33.87 3.81
CA ASN A 525 -54.35 34.99 4.60
C ASN A 525 -55.52 35.70 3.92
N GLN A 526 -55.53 35.81 2.58
CA GLN A 526 -56.68 36.33 1.82
C GLN A 526 -57.90 35.42 1.99
N VAL A 527 -57.76 34.10 1.76
CA VAL A 527 -58.84 33.12 1.95
C VAL A 527 -59.41 33.21 3.38
N ARG A 528 -58.55 33.27 4.40
CA ARG A 528 -58.99 33.43 5.80
C ARG A 528 -59.77 34.72 6.07
N LEU A 529 -59.44 35.82 5.39
CA LEU A 529 -60.20 37.07 5.47
C LEU A 529 -61.54 36.97 4.74
N GLU A 530 -61.64 36.17 3.67
CA GLU A 530 -62.90 35.90 2.98
C GLU A 530 -63.79 34.93 3.75
N GLU A 531 -63.25 33.90 4.38
CA GLU A 531 -63.95 33.04 5.35
C GLU A 531 -64.57 33.87 6.49
N GLN A 532 -63.82 34.83 7.05
CA GLN A 532 -64.32 35.76 8.07
C GLN A 532 -65.43 36.68 7.54
N ARG A 533 -65.31 37.17 6.31
CA ARG A 533 -66.37 37.98 5.65
C ARG A 533 -67.62 37.15 5.41
N LEU A 534 -67.48 35.90 4.95
CA LEU A 534 -68.59 34.98 4.72
C LEU A 534 -69.31 34.67 6.03
N ALA A 535 -68.61 34.29 7.09
CA ALA A 535 -69.22 34.04 8.40
C ALA A 535 -69.98 35.27 8.94
N HIS A 536 -69.45 36.48 8.74
CA HIS A 536 -70.13 37.72 9.12
C HIS A 536 -71.35 38.06 8.22
N LEU A 537 -71.33 37.66 6.95
CA LEU A 537 -72.48 37.76 6.06
C LEU A 537 -73.56 36.72 6.39
N GLU A 538 -73.16 35.49 6.77
CA GLU A 538 -74.07 34.45 7.27
C GLU A 538 -74.75 34.87 8.58
N GLU A 539 -74.01 35.47 9.52
CA GLU A 539 -74.56 36.06 10.74
C GLU A 539 -75.56 37.18 10.41
N LYS A 540 -75.23 38.09 9.50
CA LYS A 540 -76.15 39.13 9.02
C LYS A 540 -77.39 38.55 8.35
N LEU A 541 -77.26 37.52 7.51
CA LEU A 541 -78.39 36.84 6.89
C LEU A 541 -79.27 36.14 7.92
N ARG A 542 -78.69 35.55 8.96
CA ARG A 542 -79.41 34.97 10.10
C ARG A 542 -80.18 36.02 10.90
N LEU A 543 -79.56 37.16 11.19
CA LEU A 543 -80.23 38.29 11.88
C LEU A 543 -81.35 38.90 11.02
N LEU A 544 -81.15 39.03 9.71
CA LEU A 544 -82.18 39.49 8.77
C LEU A 544 -83.32 38.47 8.62
N ALA A 545 -83.03 37.17 8.66
CA ALA A 545 -84.05 36.12 8.68
C ALA A 545 -84.87 36.16 9.98
N GLN A 546 -84.21 36.32 11.13
CA GLN A 546 -84.91 36.52 12.41
C GLN A 546 -85.80 37.77 12.39
N ALA A 547 -85.27 38.92 11.97
CA ALA A 547 -86.05 40.17 11.88
C ALA A 547 -87.22 40.07 10.87
N ARG A 548 -87.04 39.33 9.76
CA ARG A 548 -88.12 38.98 8.82
C ARG A 548 -89.20 38.15 9.51
N ASP A 549 -88.82 37.14 10.28
CA ASP A 549 -89.76 36.20 10.90
C ASP A 549 -90.49 36.84 12.09
N GLU A 550 -89.82 37.72 12.83
CA GLU A 550 -90.43 38.63 13.82
C GLU A 550 -91.43 39.59 13.15
N ALA A 551 -91.06 40.21 12.02
CA ALA A 551 -91.97 41.09 11.27
C ALA A 551 -93.16 40.33 10.64
N GLN A 552 -92.97 39.09 10.20
CA GLN A 552 -94.06 38.21 9.75
C GLN A 552 -94.98 37.84 10.91
N SER A 553 -94.43 37.51 12.08
CA SER A 553 -95.19 37.24 13.30
C SER A 553 -96.02 38.47 13.73
N ALA A 554 -95.42 39.66 13.76
CA ALA A 554 -96.14 40.92 14.00
C ALA A 554 -97.22 41.20 12.94
N CYS A 555 -96.98 40.91 11.66
CA CYS A 555 -97.99 41.03 10.60
C CYS A 555 -99.15 40.04 10.80
N LEU A 556 -98.89 38.81 11.24
CA LEU A 556 -99.92 37.82 11.56
C LEU A 556 -100.73 38.23 12.80
N GLN A 557 -100.08 38.76 13.84
CA GLN A 557 -100.74 39.33 15.03
C GLN A 557 -101.63 40.53 14.64
N GLN A 558 -101.14 41.45 13.81
CA GLN A 558 -101.94 42.57 13.31
C GLN A 558 -103.14 42.09 12.47
N LYS A 559 -102.96 41.08 11.61
CA LYS A 559 -104.07 40.46 10.87
C LYS A 559 -105.11 39.84 11.80
N GLN A 560 -104.70 39.17 12.89
CA GLN A 560 -105.62 38.65 13.90
C GLN A 560 -106.37 39.79 14.61
N VAL A 561 -105.68 40.84 15.05
CA VAL A 561 -106.31 42.01 15.70
C VAL A 561 -107.31 42.70 14.75
N VAL A 562 -106.99 42.80 13.45
CA VAL A 562 -107.91 43.32 12.42
C VAL A 562 -109.11 42.37 12.23
N ALA A 563 -108.92 41.05 12.21
CA ALA A 563 -110.01 40.09 12.13
C ALA A 563 -110.92 40.16 13.38
N ASP A 564 -110.35 40.25 14.58
CA ASP A 564 -111.08 40.42 15.84
C ASP A 564 -111.82 41.77 15.90
N ALA A 565 -111.27 42.81 15.28
CA ALA A 565 -111.92 44.12 15.14
C ALA A 565 -113.05 44.09 14.10
N GLN A 566 -112.88 43.39 12.97
CA GLN A 566 -113.93 43.15 11.99
C GLN A 566 -115.05 42.28 12.55
N ALA A 567 -114.74 41.26 13.37
CA ALA A 567 -115.72 40.44 14.08
C ALA A 567 -116.52 41.27 15.09
N ARG A 568 -115.85 42.14 15.88
CA ARG A 568 -116.51 43.09 16.79
C ARG A 568 -117.34 44.13 16.04
N ALA A 569 -116.86 44.68 14.92
CA ALA A 569 -117.65 45.56 14.05
C ALA A 569 -118.87 44.85 13.47
N SER A 570 -118.76 43.58 13.09
CA SER A 570 -119.88 42.76 12.61
C SER A 570 -120.89 42.46 13.72
N GLN A 571 -120.43 42.23 14.95
CA GLN A 571 -121.28 42.06 16.13
C GLN A 571 -122.04 43.36 16.49
N LEU A 572 -121.34 44.49 16.49
CA LEU A 572 -121.94 45.82 16.67
C LEU A 572 -122.92 46.15 15.53
N GLY A 573 -122.61 45.77 14.29
CA GLY A 573 -123.51 45.86 13.14
C GLY A 573 -124.83 45.11 13.38
N ARG A 574 -124.77 43.85 13.81
CA ARG A 574 -125.95 43.05 14.19
C ARG A 574 -126.72 43.67 15.36
N GLN A 575 -126.04 44.30 16.32
CA GLN A 575 -126.70 45.04 17.41
C GLN A 575 -127.40 46.31 16.89
N VAL A 576 -126.80 47.05 15.96
CA VAL A 576 -127.43 48.21 15.29
C VAL A 576 -128.61 47.77 14.43
N GLU A 577 -128.54 46.64 13.73
CA GLU A 577 -129.67 46.05 13.00
C GLU A 577 -130.80 45.61 13.94
N GLY A 578 -130.47 44.99 15.07
CA GLY A 578 -131.45 44.64 16.11
C GLY A 578 -132.11 45.87 16.74
N LEU A 579 -131.33 46.92 17.02
CA LEU A 579 -131.85 48.20 17.51
C LEU A 579 -132.69 48.92 16.46
N ARG A 580 -132.33 48.87 15.17
CA ARG A 580 -133.14 49.39 14.07
C ARG A 580 -134.48 48.68 13.97
N ARG A 581 -134.49 47.33 13.97
CA ARG A 581 -135.73 46.54 14.01
C ARG A 581 -136.57 46.88 15.23
N ARG A 582 -135.95 47.08 16.40
CA ARG A 582 -136.70 47.49 17.60
C ARG A 582 -137.26 48.93 17.49
N LEU A 583 -136.60 49.81 16.75
CA LEU A 583 -137.08 51.17 16.45
C LEU A 583 -138.21 51.13 15.40
N GLU A 584 -138.11 50.25 14.40
CA GLU A 584 -139.17 49.96 13.42
C GLU A 584 -140.41 49.34 14.10
N GLU A 585 -140.23 48.38 15.00
CA GLU A 585 -141.28 47.83 15.87
C GLU A 585 -141.95 48.93 16.71
N LEU A 586 -141.18 49.79 17.38
CA LEU A 586 -141.71 50.90 18.17
C LEU A 586 -142.39 51.98 17.31
N GLN A 587 -141.95 52.21 16.07
CA GLN A 587 -142.64 53.07 15.11
C GLN A 587 -143.94 52.44 14.61
N GLN A 588 -143.97 51.12 14.41
CA GLN A 588 -145.17 50.37 14.07
C GLN A 588 -146.17 50.43 15.23
N GLU A 589 -145.74 50.19 16.47
CA GLU A 589 -146.55 50.34 17.69
C GLU A 589 -147.06 51.78 17.86
N LEU A 590 -146.23 52.80 17.62
CA LEU A 590 -146.64 54.20 17.68
C LEU A 590 -147.69 54.53 16.61
N SER A 591 -147.49 54.09 15.36
CA SER A 591 -148.47 54.30 14.28
C SER A 591 -149.78 53.56 14.52
N ASN A 592 -149.74 52.37 15.12
CA ASN A 592 -150.93 51.64 15.57
C ASN A 592 -151.63 52.42 16.71
N LYS A 593 -150.88 52.96 17.69
CA LYS A 593 -151.43 53.80 18.77
C LYS A 593 -152.03 55.10 18.26
N ASP A 594 -151.47 55.70 17.22
CA ASP A 594 -152.02 56.91 16.62
C ASP A 594 -153.22 56.60 15.70
N GLN A 595 -153.30 55.41 15.10
CA GLN A 595 -154.52 54.91 14.46
C GLN A 595 -155.63 54.60 15.47
N GLU A 596 -155.31 53.97 16.61
CA GLU A 596 -156.26 53.78 17.72
C GLU A 596 -156.80 55.13 18.21
N LYS A 597 -155.93 56.10 18.52
CA LYS A 597 -156.34 57.46 18.89
C LYS A 597 -157.15 58.15 17.80
N ALA A 598 -156.81 57.98 16.52
CA ALA A 598 -157.58 58.54 15.42
C ALA A 598 -158.98 57.91 15.33
N ALA A 599 -159.11 56.60 15.59
CA ALA A 599 -160.40 55.92 15.69
C ALA A 599 -161.20 56.41 16.91
N GLU A 600 -160.57 56.57 18.09
CA GLU A 600 -161.21 57.14 19.28
C GLU A 600 -161.65 58.59 19.06
N VAL A 601 -160.81 59.45 18.48
CA VAL A 601 -161.17 60.84 18.12
C VAL A 601 -162.29 60.88 17.09
N THR A 602 -162.33 59.94 16.13
CA THR A 602 -163.41 59.84 15.15
C THR A 602 -164.72 59.36 15.80
N ARG A 603 -164.64 58.41 16.73
CA ARG A 603 -165.78 57.95 17.54
C ARG A 603 -166.31 59.05 18.45
N VAL A 604 -165.45 59.76 19.18
CA VAL A 604 -165.84 60.88 20.04
C VAL A 604 -166.39 62.05 19.22
N ARG A 605 -165.88 62.29 18.00
CA ARG A 605 -166.53 63.20 17.04
C ARG A 605 -167.94 62.75 16.68
N LEU A 606 -168.15 61.47 16.35
CA LEU A 606 -169.48 60.92 16.05
C LEU A 606 -170.45 61.03 17.24
N GLU A 607 -169.99 60.70 18.45
CA GLU A 607 -170.77 60.84 19.69
C GLU A 607 -171.12 62.32 19.96
N LEU A 608 -170.19 63.25 19.73
CA LEU A 608 -170.45 64.70 19.77
C LEU A 608 -171.36 65.21 18.64
N GLN A 609 -171.32 64.57 17.46
CA GLN A 609 -172.14 64.95 16.32
C GLN A 609 -173.59 64.44 16.48
N GLU A 610 -173.79 63.27 17.08
CA GLU A 610 -175.09 62.83 17.61
C GLU A 610 -175.60 63.78 18.70
N GLN A 611 -174.77 64.16 19.67
CA GLN A 611 -175.18 65.08 20.74
C GLN A 611 -175.57 66.46 20.18
N ASN A 612 -174.81 67.02 19.23
CA ASN A 612 -175.20 68.25 18.54
C ASN A 612 -176.50 68.07 17.75
N GLY A 613 -176.68 66.97 17.03
CA GLY A 613 -177.92 66.67 16.30
C GLY A 613 -179.14 66.58 17.22
N ARG A 614 -179.00 65.93 18.39
CA ARG A 614 -180.04 65.86 19.43
C ARG A 614 -180.34 67.25 20.01
N LEU A 615 -179.32 68.02 20.37
CA LEU A 615 -179.49 69.39 20.89
C LEU A 615 -180.10 70.36 19.86
N GLN A 616 -179.81 70.19 18.57
CA GLN A 616 -180.41 70.99 17.48
C GLN A 616 -181.86 70.55 17.17
N ALA A 617 -182.19 69.26 17.32
CA ALA A 617 -183.58 68.79 17.32
C ALA A 617 -184.37 69.32 18.53
N GLU A 618 -183.76 69.39 19.72
CA GLU A 618 -184.37 70.01 20.90
C GLU A 618 -184.52 71.53 20.75
N LEU A 619 -183.55 72.22 20.14
CA LEU A 619 -183.64 73.66 19.88
C LEU A 619 -184.79 73.99 18.91
N THR A 620 -184.88 73.28 17.79
CA THR A 620 -185.97 73.47 16.81
C THR A 620 -187.33 73.04 17.37
N ALA A 621 -187.39 72.03 18.24
CA ALA A 621 -188.60 71.71 19.00
C ALA A 621 -188.99 72.82 19.99
N GLN A 622 -188.02 73.45 20.67
CA GLN A 622 -188.29 74.61 21.53
C GLN A 622 -188.74 75.85 20.73
N GLU A 623 -188.23 76.07 19.52
CA GLU A 623 -188.68 77.15 18.64
C GLU A 623 -190.12 76.91 18.16
N ALA A 624 -190.45 75.69 17.71
CA ALA A 624 -191.83 75.31 17.39
C ALA A 624 -192.79 75.37 18.59
N LEU A 625 -192.30 75.17 19.82
CA LEU A 625 -193.07 75.38 21.06
C LEU A 625 -193.24 76.87 21.39
N LYS A 626 -192.24 77.72 21.13
CA LYS A 626 -192.35 79.18 21.28
C LYS A 626 -193.32 79.79 20.28
N GLU A 627 -193.34 79.33 19.03
CA GLU A 627 -194.35 79.76 18.05
C GLU A 627 -195.76 79.34 18.46
N LYS A 628 -195.95 78.12 18.98
CA LYS A 628 -197.23 77.66 19.53
C LYS A 628 -197.66 78.47 20.75
N ALA A 629 -196.74 78.81 21.66
CA ALA A 629 -197.03 79.70 22.78
C ALA A 629 -197.47 81.10 22.30
N ALA A 630 -196.73 81.69 21.36
CA ALA A 630 -197.07 82.98 20.77
C ALA A 630 -198.36 82.96 19.91
N ALA A 631 -198.80 81.80 19.43
CA ALA A 631 -200.11 81.63 18.79
C ALA A 631 -201.23 81.56 19.84
N LEU A 632 -201.03 80.82 20.93
CA LEU A 632 -201.97 80.72 22.04
C LEU A 632 -202.15 82.06 22.79
N GLU A 633 -201.08 82.83 22.98
CA GLU A 633 -201.18 84.19 23.53
C GLU A 633 -201.97 85.16 22.64
N ARG A 634 -201.85 85.03 21.31
CA ARG A 634 -202.67 85.81 20.36
C ARG A 634 -204.14 85.38 20.42
N GLN A 635 -204.43 84.08 20.49
CA GLN A 635 -205.79 83.58 20.68
C GLN A 635 -206.40 84.05 22.01
N LEU A 636 -205.64 83.99 23.11
CA LEU A 636 -206.07 84.52 24.41
C LEU A 636 -206.33 86.03 24.37
N LYS A 637 -205.53 86.81 23.62
CA LYS A 637 -205.79 88.25 23.41
C LYS A 637 -207.05 88.53 22.60
N VAL A 638 -207.34 87.73 21.57
CA VAL A 638 -208.61 87.85 20.80
C VAL A 638 -209.79 87.49 21.69
N ILE A 639 -209.78 86.32 22.34
CA ILE A 639 -210.84 85.89 23.26
C ILE A 639 -211.06 86.92 24.39
N ALA A 640 -210.00 87.52 24.93
CA ALA A 640 -210.10 88.58 25.95
C ALA A 640 -210.54 89.95 25.41
N SER A 641 -210.50 90.17 24.09
CA SER A 641 -211.13 91.31 23.41
C SER A 641 -212.63 91.05 23.21
N ASP A 642 -212.97 89.89 22.63
CA ASP A 642 -214.35 89.48 22.36
C ASP A 642 -215.19 89.44 23.65
N HIS A 643 -214.61 88.93 24.75
CA HIS A 643 -215.27 88.93 26.06
C HIS A 643 -215.43 90.34 26.66
N ARG A 644 -214.61 91.31 26.23
CA ARG A 644 -214.68 92.71 26.69
C ARG A 644 -215.72 93.50 25.91
N GLU A 645 -215.85 93.26 24.61
CA GLU A 645 -216.95 93.80 23.81
C GLU A 645 -218.29 93.19 24.26
N ALA A 646 -218.37 91.87 24.45
CA ALA A 646 -219.57 91.21 24.98
C ALA A 646 -219.98 91.70 26.39
N LEU A 647 -219.01 92.13 27.22
CA LEU A 647 -219.30 92.79 28.50
C LEU A 647 -219.82 94.22 28.32
N LEU A 648 -219.22 95.02 27.43
CA LEU A 648 -219.68 96.38 27.13
C LEU A 648 -221.08 96.40 26.51
N ASP A 649 -221.38 95.46 25.60
CA ASP A 649 -222.72 95.26 25.07
C ASP A 649 -223.72 94.90 26.19
N ARG A 650 -223.34 93.99 27.09
CA ARG A 650 -224.15 93.62 28.27
C ARG A 650 -224.32 94.75 29.29
N GLU A 651 -223.37 95.65 29.39
CA GLU A 651 -223.48 96.88 30.18
C GLU A 651 -224.41 97.90 29.51
N SER A 652 -224.39 98.00 28.17
CA SER A 652 -225.34 98.81 27.39
C SER A 652 -226.78 98.26 27.48
N GLU A 653 -226.96 96.93 27.42
CA GLU A 653 -228.24 96.27 27.68
C GLU A 653 -228.70 96.53 29.13
N ASN A 654 -227.79 96.50 30.12
CA ASN A 654 -228.11 96.85 31.50
C ASN A 654 -228.52 98.32 31.65
N ALA A 655 -227.89 99.26 30.95
CA ALA A 655 -228.29 100.66 30.94
C ALA A 655 -229.70 100.83 30.33
N SER A 656 -229.93 100.23 29.14
CA SER A 656 -231.23 100.18 28.45
C SER A 656 -232.35 99.59 29.33
N LEU A 657 -232.06 98.49 30.03
CA LEU A 657 -233.01 97.84 30.93
C LEU A 657 -233.25 98.64 32.22
N ARG A 658 -232.22 99.29 32.79
CA ARG A 658 -232.37 100.18 33.96
C ARG A 658 -233.14 101.45 33.62
N GLU A 659 -233.01 101.97 32.40
CA GLU A 659 -233.79 103.14 31.95
C GLU A 659 -235.24 102.78 31.64
N LYS A 660 -235.50 101.61 31.04
CA LYS A 660 -236.85 101.02 30.93
C LYS A 660 -237.47 100.76 32.31
N LEU A 661 -236.68 100.28 33.28
CA LEU A 661 -237.11 100.08 34.66
C LEU A 661 -237.45 101.42 35.32
N ARG A 662 -236.63 102.46 35.13
CA ARG A 662 -236.89 103.83 35.61
C ARG A 662 -238.18 104.41 35.03
N LEU A 663 -238.45 104.22 33.74
CA LEU A 663 -239.70 104.63 33.10
C LEU A 663 -240.90 103.85 33.66
N LYS A 664 -240.81 102.53 33.79
CA LYS A 664 -241.85 101.69 34.41
C LYS A 664 -242.07 102.01 35.90
N GLN A 665 -241.03 102.43 36.62
CA GLN A 665 -241.14 102.85 38.02
C GLN A 665 -241.73 104.26 38.18
N ALA A 666 -241.52 105.17 37.22
CA ALA A 666 -242.25 106.43 37.15
C ALA A 666 -243.74 106.20 36.81
N GLU A 667 -244.04 105.25 35.93
CA GLU A 667 -245.41 104.83 35.62
C GLU A 667 -246.09 104.16 36.82
N ILE A 668 -245.37 103.32 37.60
CA ILE A 668 -245.86 102.74 38.86
C ILE A 668 -246.01 103.78 39.97
N ALA A 669 -245.13 104.77 40.06
CA ALA A 669 -245.29 105.89 41.01
C ALA A 669 -246.56 106.67 40.70
N ARG A 670 -246.77 107.03 39.43
CA ARG A 670 -247.98 107.67 38.95
C ARG A 670 -249.24 106.83 39.22
N ILE A 671 -249.20 105.53 38.91
CA ILE A 671 -250.32 104.61 39.21
C ILE A 671 -250.57 104.55 40.72
N ARG A 672 -249.56 104.56 41.59
CA ARG A 672 -249.76 104.56 43.04
C ARG A 672 -250.36 105.86 43.58
N ASP A 673 -249.99 107.01 43.02
CA ASP A 673 -250.61 108.29 43.37
C ASP A 673 -252.03 108.44 42.79
N GLU A 674 -252.35 107.76 41.67
CA GLU A 674 -253.68 107.65 41.04
C GLU A 674 -254.56 106.49 41.60
N GLU A 675 -253.94 105.51 42.29
CA GLU A 675 -254.57 104.43 43.08
C GLU A 675 -254.78 104.84 44.55
N ALA A 676 -254.02 105.85 44.98
CA ALA A 676 -254.56 107.09 45.51
C ALA A 676 -255.04 107.07 46.99
N GLN A 677 -255.22 108.23 47.62
CA GLN A 677 -256.36 109.15 47.45
C GLN A 677 -257.75 108.46 47.28
N ARG A 678 -257.90 107.33 46.54
CA ARG A 678 -259.06 106.43 46.65
C ARG A 678 -259.12 105.77 48.03
N ALA A 679 -257.99 105.30 48.56
CA ALA A 679 -257.92 104.79 49.93
C ALA A 679 -258.21 105.89 50.97
N SER A 680 -257.74 107.12 50.70
CA SER A 680 -258.07 108.30 51.51
C SER A 680 -259.56 108.61 51.52
N PHE A 681 -260.26 108.47 50.38
CA PHE A 681 -261.72 108.59 50.34
C PHE A 681 -262.45 107.41 51.01
N LEU A 682 -261.93 106.19 50.91
CA LEU A 682 -262.60 104.99 51.44
C LEU A 682 -262.52 104.85 52.97
N GLN A 683 -261.36 105.01 53.61
CA GLN A 683 -261.32 104.87 55.08
C GLN A 683 -261.91 106.08 55.81
N ASN A 684 -261.90 107.27 55.19
CA ASN A 684 -262.69 108.42 55.68
C ASN A 684 -264.21 108.18 55.57
N ALA A 685 -264.69 107.32 54.66
CA ALA A 685 -266.09 106.88 54.64
C ALA A 685 -266.42 105.87 55.76
N VAL A 686 -265.48 105.00 56.13
CA VAL A 686 -265.61 104.08 57.30
C VAL A 686 -265.63 104.86 58.62
N LEU A 687 -264.95 106.01 58.68
CA LEU A 687 -264.92 106.94 59.80
C LEU A 687 -266.32 107.48 60.20
N ALA A 688 -267.31 107.39 59.31
CA ALA A 688 -268.61 108.05 59.46
C ALA A 688 -269.82 107.13 59.68
N TYR A 689 -269.96 106.01 58.95
CA TYR A 689 -271.29 105.41 58.72
C TYR A 689 -271.78 104.35 59.72
N VAL A 690 -270.90 103.69 60.48
CA VAL A 690 -271.27 102.54 61.36
C VAL A 690 -271.02 102.84 62.84
N GLN A 691 -271.16 104.11 63.22
CA GLN A 691 -271.16 104.56 64.61
C GLN A 691 -272.50 104.23 65.30
N GLY A 692 -272.47 103.98 66.61
CA GLY A 692 -273.62 103.54 67.40
C GLY A 692 -273.28 102.27 68.18
N SER A 693 -272.87 102.33 69.45
CA SER A 693 -273.28 103.29 70.48
C SER A 693 -272.65 104.70 70.45
N PRO A 694 -273.33 105.69 71.08
CA PRO A 694 -272.79 107.01 71.33
C PRO A 694 -271.65 107.03 72.36
N LEU A 695 -270.88 108.12 72.32
CA LEU A 695 -269.92 108.60 73.32
C LEU A 695 -268.61 107.81 73.53
N ARG A 696 -267.53 108.57 73.32
CA ARG A 696 -266.16 108.43 73.83
C ARG A 696 -265.24 107.37 73.22
N THR A 697 -263.96 107.67 72.97
CA THR A 697 -263.23 108.90 72.53
C THR A 697 -261.75 108.57 72.61
N LEU A 698 -260.94 109.14 71.69
CA LEU A 698 -259.46 109.17 71.79
C LEU A 698 -258.85 107.75 71.63
N SER A 699 -257.60 107.59 71.20
CA SER A 699 -256.51 108.57 71.11
C SER A 699 -256.00 108.77 69.67
N PRO A 700 -255.34 109.91 69.37
CA PRO A 700 -254.49 110.00 68.20
C PRO A 700 -253.26 109.10 68.37
N GLN A 701 -252.44 108.96 67.34
CA GLN A 701 -251.12 109.61 67.24
C GLN A 701 -250.63 109.47 65.78
N LYS A 702 -249.84 110.38 65.20
CA LYS A 702 -248.79 111.27 65.76
C LYS A 702 -247.66 110.49 66.44
#